data_AF-A0A1R2CM87-F1
#
_entry.id   AF-A0A1R2CM87-F1
#
_cell.length_a   1.000
_cell.length_b   1.000
_cell.length_c   1.000
_cell.angle_alpha   90.00
_cell.angle_beta   90.00
_cell.angle_gamma   90.00
#
_symmetry.space_group_name_H-M   'P 1'
#
loop_
_entity.id
_entity.type
_entity.pdbx_description
1 polymer ?
#
loop_
_entity_poly.entity_id
_entity_poly.type
_entity_poly.pdbx_seq_one_letter_code
_entity_poly.pdbx_strand_id
1 'polypeptide(L)'
;MISMQFEKARNLEGYLKKKSSIKFAGYHKRYFMIRDSGKILAYFTRKPKAGDEPKGVLLLNLISSIEAKTETKFILHYPEKQFILRADNYDSQNLWVSALKTLSEKAKEVSESLTRSLSWKDKKLAIDVAKSVKIEIESPAPAPRLSDTSDLNIQIMVTKSIWRYLSEYLDNLLKRHLHCGFLNKRSKGSVKYFQKRWFILVSGNPIISSLDGETLTEEFFPPWMHLNHIYYFKWAGNTDDSDVQGEIPTRLVTIRVKDMTNSHDSGNSFLLDLGNRIFHLNAENEEQMNNWIKAISASKENAQDITTSITGKPKYVKKIIQLFDINGKEAMNKKVSEKFKDNIKDISKNLKEILNTLMNLIEDMVETIDGLVSNTHQRLDIAEIYAQTFHKHICDYIKQLWKNSYTEMTLENLMDLIIWTYKYDNKLSLVGIDDDKILNGIKILSNEYTIKYFDIVCLNIYKSIKKAISDNVDIEDLSGRYIVCYNELVYYINLMFEKIQSCDCNEFSEKVLETIREIVFCYKNAVTEICERNFLIPIKCIVGFCNDIVMIIEKFKAWQDIVKYTIDASIINHNLKTKETTLEIVNLGKTVKDFFALSLLGLINEAFELPFNEMHMDKIFPQIVYELDSLEKYTEKKLIKYVWFGLMEAVVKKYVFCVFVNKKAMETKSVLLLTETLKSDGDMFKKYFYRRFDKEVVDNEFQSLYDIVEFLESLPINVSGACEKVKKTHGQDFDFSTAKYLIELRSDLDKTEKNTCINLVKNVLENMKSATKSSFESKNEILFSGTSVEDLKEEKVKKTLERKDSFLKVTKAEDFENVKGYLQKKSRSKILKWHERFFSIKNNRLYWYKNHKSLQPISSINLDDFILDYKGGKIMRFNVTVPERVIKLQANTTEDKEKWLNALKKPKSTEISVSLYKETSAESIYEDFNNLSSTKNNLMKVANKIITEIPKRKNPKTFNETSPNPTQETIINNQPKNQTRKFTLKTFCKCFDFLKKPKTQNPSYEPLIIN
;
A
#
# COMPACT_ATOMS: atom_id res chain seq x y z
N MET A 1 -11.22 26.56 6.84
CA MET A 1 -10.50 25.93 7.96
C MET A 1 -9.05 26.40 8.10
N ILE A 2 -8.19 26.29 7.07
CA ILE A 2 -6.74 26.65 7.13
C ILE A 2 -6.50 28.12 7.56
N SER A 3 -7.27 29.08 7.02
CA SER A 3 -7.18 30.51 7.42
C SER A 3 -7.41 30.74 8.92
N MET A 4 -8.30 29.94 9.53
CA MET A 4 -8.70 30.12 10.92
C MET A 4 -7.72 29.52 11.91
N GLN A 5 -7.14 28.35 11.60
CA GLN A 5 -6.05 27.77 12.38
C GLN A 5 -4.83 28.70 12.38
N PHE A 6 -4.56 29.34 11.24
CA PHE A 6 -3.50 30.32 11.12
C PHE A 6 -3.73 31.54 12.03
N GLU A 7 -4.93 32.13 12.02
CA GLU A 7 -5.25 33.28 12.90
C GLU A 7 -5.20 32.93 14.40
N LYS A 8 -5.62 31.73 14.81
CA LYS A 8 -5.45 31.29 16.21
C LYS A 8 -3.99 31.15 16.59
N ALA A 9 -3.21 30.52 15.72
CA ALA A 9 -1.77 30.39 15.93
C ALA A 9 -1.13 31.79 16.04
N ARG A 10 -1.56 32.75 15.20
CA ARG A 10 -1.09 34.14 15.19
C ARG A 10 -1.31 34.89 16.50
N ASN A 11 -2.38 34.55 17.21
CA ASN A 11 -2.76 35.18 18.47
C ASN A 11 -2.40 34.33 19.70
N LEU A 12 -1.66 33.23 19.52
CA LEU A 12 -1.32 32.33 20.62
C LEU A 12 -0.36 32.99 21.62
N GLU A 13 -0.77 33.04 22.88
CA GLU A 13 0.04 33.50 24.00
C GLU A 13 -0.27 32.72 25.27
N GLY A 14 0.69 32.61 26.18
CA GLY A 14 0.53 31.83 27.40
C GLY A 14 1.83 31.53 28.13
N TYR A 15 1.72 30.98 29.34
CA TYR A 15 2.89 30.59 30.11
C TYR A 15 3.44 29.24 29.64
N LEU A 16 4.76 29.16 29.46
CA LEU A 16 5.50 27.91 29.29
C LEU A 16 6.71 27.89 30.23
N LYS A 17 7.13 26.68 30.61
CA LYS A 17 8.37 26.46 31.33
C LYS A 17 9.51 26.28 30.32
N LYS A 18 10.44 27.22 30.29
CA LYS A 18 11.63 27.19 29.42
C LYS A 18 12.85 26.66 30.19
N LYS A 19 13.52 25.63 29.68
CA LYS A 19 14.77 25.14 30.27
C LYS A 19 15.88 26.18 30.12
N SER A 20 16.59 26.50 31.21
CA SER A 20 17.75 27.37 31.16
C SER A 20 18.92 26.72 30.40
N SER A 21 19.75 27.51 29.73
CA SER A 21 21.01 27.02 29.14
C SER A 21 22.10 26.78 30.17
N ILE A 22 21.98 27.38 31.35
CA ILE A 22 22.90 27.11 32.45
C ILE A 22 22.55 25.72 32.99
N LYS A 23 23.50 24.78 32.96
CA LYS A 23 23.28 23.34 33.25
C LYS A 23 22.51 23.06 34.56
N PHE A 24 22.51 23.99 35.52
CA PHE A 24 21.89 23.83 36.84
C PHE A 24 20.67 24.72 37.12
N ALA A 25 20.32 25.67 36.25
CA ALA A 25 19.25 26.63 36.53
C ALA A 25 17.81 26.11 36.26
N GLY A 26 17.64 24.81 35.97
CA GLY A 26 16.33 24.18 35.84
C GLY A 26 15.41 24.80 34.77
N TYR A 27 14.10 24.80 35.05
CA TYR A 27 13.06 25.39 34.20
C TYR A 27 12.58 26.72 34.78
N HIS A 28 12.44 27.73 33.93
CA HIS A 28 11.86 29.02 34.30
C HIS A 28 10.49 29.21 33.66
N LYS A 29 9.48 29.59 34.45
CA LYS A 29 8.19 30.04 33.92
C LYS A 29 8.40 31.36 33.15
N ARG A 30 7.95 31.40 31.91
CA ARG A 30 8.03 32.54 31.00
C ARG A 30 6.71 32.69 30.28
N TYR A 31 6.33 33.92 29.95
CA TYR A 31 5.14 34.20 29.16
C TYR A 31 5.55 34.31 27.70
N PHE A 32 5.06 33.41 26.85
CA PHE A 32 5.33 33.38 25.43
C PHE A 32 4.17 34.00 24.67
N MET A 33 4.46 34.65 23.56
CA MET A 33 3.45 35.24 22.68
C MET A 33 3.92 35.31 21.23
N ILE A 34 2.99 35.10 20.31
CA ILE A 34 3.20 35.24 18.87
C ILE A 34 2.93 36.69 18.44
N ARG A 35 3.83 37.28 17.64
CA ARG A 35 3.77 38.68 17.20
C ARG A 35 4.20 38.82 15.73
N ASP A 36 4.05 40.05 15.22
CA ASP A 36 4.34 40.43 13.83
C ASP A 36 3.63 39.49 12.83
N SER A 37 2.31 39.35 12.99
CA SER A 37 1.46 38.51 12.15
C SER A 37 1.92 37.05 12.03
N GLY A 38 2.43 36.47 13.11
CA GLY A 38 2.84 35.07 13.12
C GLY A 38 4.26 34.86 12.61
N LYS A 39 5.11 35.89 12.62
CA LYS A 39 6.52 35.78 12.23
C LYS A 39 7.45 35.65 13.43
N ILE A 40 7.02 36.12 14.60
CA ILE A 40 7.86 36.25 15.80
C ILE A 40 7.26 35.50 16.97
N LEU A 41 8.07 34.72 17.70
CA LEU A 41 7.76 34.19 19.02
C LEU A 41 8.64 34.91 20.06
N ALA A 42 8.01 35.74 20.89
CA ALA A 42 8.67 36.47 21.96
C ALA A 42 8.38 35.84 23.33
N TYR A 43 9.32 35.94 24.28
CA TYR A 43 9.07 35.50 25.65
C TYR A 43 9.54 36.48 26.73
N PHE A 44 8.73 36.59 27.79
CA PHE A 44 8.86 37.55 28.88
C PHE A 44 8.96 36.83 30.24
N THR A 45 9.42 37.53 31.28
CA THR A 45 9.45 36.98 32.65
C THR A 45 8.05 36.80 33.25
N ARG A 46 7.11 37.65 32.86
CA ARG A 46 5.70 37.69 33.26
C ARG A 46 4.86 38.14 32.06
N LYS A 47 3.53 38.12 32.15
CA LYS A 47 2.66 38.76 31.16
C LYS A 47 3.10 40.23 30.99
N PRO A 48 3.45 40.68 29.78
CA PRO A 48 4.08 41.98 29.57
C PRO A 48 3.11 43.12 29.86
N LYS A 49 3.61 44.19 30.50
CA LYS A 49 2.94 45.49 30.59
C LYS A 49 3.44 46.42 29.48
N ALA A 50 2.75 47.54 29.26
CA ALA A 50 3.19 48.55 28.29
C ALA A 50 4.65 48.97 28.58
N GLY A 51 5.53 48.77 27.59
CA GLY A 51 6.96 49.05 27.70
C GLY A 51 7.85 47.94 28.26
N ASP A 52 7.31 46.79 28.67
CA ASP A 52 8.14 45.63 29.07
C ASP A 52 8.92 45.09 27.85
N GLU A 53 10.24 44.90 27.99
CA GLU A 53 11.08 44.30 26.95
C GLU A 53 11.09 42.76 27.02
N PRO A 54 11.04 42.05 25.86
CA PRO A 54 11.14 40.59 25.84
C PRO A 54 12.54 40.12 26.27
N LYS A 55 12.59 38.99 26.97
CA LYS A 55 13.86 38.33 27.34
C LYS A 55 14.50 37.55 26.18
N GLY A 56 13.74 37.31 25.12
CA GLY A 56 14.26 36.81 23.86
C GLY A 56 13.17 36.77 22.80
N VAL A 57 13.62 36.78 21.55
CA VAL A 57 12.77 36.85 20.37
C VAL A 57 13.24 35.80 19.37
N LEU A 58 12.32 35.04 18.80
CA LEU A 58 12.60 33.95 17.87
C LEU A 58 11.83 34.18 16.57
N LEU A 59 12.55 34.28 15.45
CA LEU A 59 11.94 34.33 14.13
C LEU A 59 11.45 32.93 13.72
N LEU A 60 10.15 32.75 13.47
CA LEU A 60 9.56 31.43 13.23
C LEU A 60 10.04 30.77 11.93
N ASN A 61 10.42 31.56 10.91
CA ASN A 61 11.00 31.03 9.68
C ASN A 61 12.39 30.37 9.89
N LEU A 62 13.10 30.73 10.96
CA LEU A 62 14.40 30.16 11.30
C LEU A 62 14.28 28.85 12.10
N ILE A 63 13.09 28.44 12.53
CA ILE A 63 12.90 27.15 13.22
C ILE A 63 13.01 26.02 12.18
N SER A 64 14.03 25.17 12.31
CA SER A 64 14.27 24.07 11.37
C SER A 64 13.26 22.94 11.57
N SER A 65 12.96 22.59 12.82
CA SER A 65 12.01 21.55 13.18
C SER A 65 11.46 21.73 14.61
N ILE A 66 10.28 21.15 14.85
CA ILE A 66 9.58 21.18 16.14
C ILE A 66 9.26 19.73 16.53
N GLU A 67 9.82 19.29 17.66
CA GLU A 67 9.70 17.91 18.14
C GLU A 67 8.94 17.82 19.46
N ALA A 68 7.80 17.12 19.47
CA ALA A 68 7.15 16.67 20.70
C ALA A 68 7.96 15.53 21.32
N LYS A 69 8.42 15.67 22.57
CA LYS A 69 9.28 14.67 23.25
C LYS A 69 8.55 13.86 24.31
N THR A 70 7.67 14.50 25.07
CA THR A 70 6.79 13.86 26.07
C THR A 70 5.45 14.58 26.05
N GLU A 71 4.46 14.08 26.78
CA GLU A 71 3.13 14.69 26.86
C GLU A 71 3.17 16.22 27.06
N THR A 72 4.00 16.72 27.96
CA THR A 72 4.09 18.17 28.23
C THR A 72 5.31 18.86 27.60
N LYS A 73 6.26 18.14 27.01
CA LYS A 73 7.57 18.69 26.60
C LYS A 73 7.75 18.66 25.09
N PHE A 74 8.29 19.75 24.55
CA PHE A 74 8.66 19.85 23.14
C PHE A 74 9.95 20.68 22.95
N ILE A 75 10.59 20.52 21.80
CA ILE A 75 11.87 21.16 21.45
C ILE A 75 11.69 21.95 20.16
N LEU A 76 12.11 23.22 20.19
CA LEU A 76 12.28 24.04 18.99
C LEU A 76 13.75 24.02 18.59
N HIS A 77 14.04 23.51 17.39
CA HIS A 77 15.39 23.53 16.84
C HIS A 77 15.61 24.86 16.11
N TYR A 78 16.40 25.73 16.73
CA TYR A 78 16.79 27.05 16.22
C TYR A 78 18.29 27.01 15.87
N PRO A 79 18.78 27.75 14.85
CA PRO A 79 20.12 27.52 14.27
C PRO A 79 21.27 27.51 15.29
N GLU A 80 21.23 28.40 16.28
CA GLU A 80 22.28 28.51 17.29
C GLU A 80 22.00 27.69 18.56
N LYS A 81 20.75 27.21 18.75
CA LYS A 81 20.32 26.66 20.04
C LYS A 81 19.00 25.90 19.96
N GLN A 82 18.90 24.83 20.76
CA GLN A 82 17.61 24.19 21.04
C GLN A 82 16.88 24.87 22.20
N PHE A 83 15.61 25.22 21.98
CA PHE A 83 14.72 25.72 23.02
C PHE A 83 13.86 24.56 23.53
N ILE A 84 14.17 24.08 24.73
CA ILE A 84 13.41 23.02 25.39
C ILE A 84 12.30 23.67 26.22
N LEU A 85 11.06 23.45 25.79
CA LEU A 85 9.86 24.02 26.40
C LEU A 85 9.02 22.92 27.05
N ARG A 86 8.26 23.29 28.08
CA ARG A 86 7.31 22.43 28.76
C ARG A 86 6.01 23.21 28.99
N ALA A 87 4.92 22.72 28.43
CA ALA A 87 3.56 23.20 28.69
C ALA A 87 3.04 22.67 30.03
N ASP A 88 1.91 23.19 30.49
CA ASP A 88 1.33 22.79 31.78
C ASP A 88 0.63 21.41 31.69
N ASN A 89 0.09 21.05 30.52
CA ASN A 89 -0.56 19.77 30.23
C ASN A 89 -0.34 19.34 28.75
N TYR A 90 -0.86 18.17 28.38
CA TYR A 90 -0.73 17.58 27.03
C TYR A 90 -1.43 18.42 25.96
N ASP A 91 -2.65 18.88 26.23
CA ASP A 91 -3.44 19.64 25.26
C ASP A 91 -2.78 20.99 24.94
N SER A 92 -2.25 21.66 25.96
CA SER A 92 -1.46 22.88 25.78
C SER A 92 -0.19 22.62 24.98
N GLN A 93 0.50 21.49 25.20
CA GLN A 93 1.67 21.12 24.41
C GLN A 93 1.31 20.91 22.93
N ASN A 94 0.25 20.15 22.64
CA ASN A 94 -0.22 19.89 21.28
C ASN A 94 -0.63 21.18 20.57
N LEU A 95 -1.34 22.06 21.28
CA LEU A 95 -1.73 23.37 20.78
C LEU A 95 -0.51 24.20 20.37
N TRP A 96 0.49 24.33 21.25
CA TRP A 96 1.72 25.07 20.95
C TRP A 96 2.50 24.45 19.80
N VAL A 97 2.64 23.12 19.76
CA VAL A 97 3.37 22.42 18.68
C VAL A 97 2.67 22.60 17.34
N SER A 98 1.35 22.42 17.29
CA SER A 98 0.56 22.59 16.07
C SER A 98 0.63 24.03 15.56
N ALA A 99 0.37 25.01 16.43
CA ALA A 99 0.43 26.44 16.07
C ALA A 99 1.82 26.84 15.54
N LEU A 100 2.89 26.44 16.23
CA LEU A 100 4.25 26.79 15.80
C LEU A 100 4.65 26.11 14.49
N LYS A 101 4.20 24.87 14.22
CA LYS A 101 4.43 24.21 12.92
C LYS A 101 3.77 24.98 11.79
N THR A 102 2.47 25.24 11.91
CA THR A 102 1.68 26.00 10.92
C THR A 102 2.30 27.37 10.63
N LEU A 103 2.67 28.12 11.68
CA LEU A 103 3.29 29.43 11.50
C LEU A 103 4.70 29.33 10.90
N SER A 104 5.50 28.35 11.30
CA SER A 104 6.86 28.18 10.76
C SER A 104 6.87 27.84 9.28
N GLU A 105 5.91 27.02 8.81
CA GLU A 105 5.74 26.68 7.39
C GLU A 105 5.31 27.93 6.60
N LYS A 106 4.31 28.67 7.09
CA LYS A 106 3.86 29.89 6.43
C LYS A 106 4.93 30.99 6.41
N ALA A 107 5.70 31.12 7.49
CA ALA A 107 6.79 32.10 7.56
C ALA A 107 7.94 31.78 6.59
N LYS A 108 8.13 30.51 6.19
CA LYS A 108 9.10 30.10 5.16
C LYS A 108 8.68 30.51 3.75
N GLU A 109 7.37 30.58 3.46
CA GLU A 109 6.87 31.01 2.15
C GLU A 109 7.10 32.50 1.86
N VAL A 110 7.25 33.33 2.90
CA VAL A 110 7.20 34.81 2.78
C VAL A 110 8.58 35.47 2.79
N SER A 111 9.67 34.73 3.01
CA SER A 111 10.94 35.31 3.47
C SER A 111 12.15 35.06 2.57
N GLU A 112 12.35 35.92 1.56
CA GLU A 112 13.68 36.16 0.94
C GLU A 112 14.36 37.43 1.47
N SER A 113 13.65 38.36 2.11
CA SER A 113 14.18 39.71 2.40
C SER A 113 14.62 39.99 3.85
N LEU A 114 14.45 39.05 4.80
CA LEU A 114 14.69 39.28 6.25
C LEU A 114 15.91 38.55 6.85
N THR A 115 16.91 38.15 6.05
CA THR A 115 18.06 37.33 6.48
C THR A 115 19.17 38.06 7.26
N ARG A 116 19.02 39.33 7.64
CA ARG A 116 20.16 40.13 8.16
C ARG A 116 20.52 39.95 9.64
N SER A 117 19.80 39.15 10.43
CA SER A 117 20.19 38.88 11.83
C SER A 117 19.74 37.49 12.29
N LEU A 118 20.72 36.62 12.60
CA LEU A 118 20.49 35.24 13.06
C LEU A 118 20.38 35.12 14.59
N SER A 119 20.65 36.20 15.34
CA SER A 119 20.74 36.12 16.79
C SER A 119 19.37 36.30 17.47
N TRP A 120 18.99 35.33 18.29
CA TRP A 120 17.78 35.40 19.14
C TRP A 120 17.83 36.49 20.23
N LYS A 121 18.98 37.18 20.37
CA LYS A 121 19.21 38.33 21.25
C LYS A 121 19.24 39.67 20.51
N ASP A 122 18.71 39.74 19.29
CA ASP A 122 18.67 40.99 18.54
C ASP A 122 17.91 42.07 19.34
N LYS A 123 18.66 43.07 19.83
CA LYS A 123 18.11 44.18 20.62
C LYS A 123 17.14 45.02 19.80
N LYS A 124 17.38 45.19 18.51
CA LYS A 124 16.49 45.99 17.65
C LYS A 124 15.14 45.29 17.50
N LEU A 125 15.16 43.99 17.23
CA LEU A 125 13.94 43.19 17.14
C LEU A 125 13.20 43.14 18.49
N ALA A 126 13.93 43.04 19.61
CA ALA A 126 13.34 43.11 20.95
C ALA A 126 12.66 44.46 21.22
N ILE A 127 13.28 45.58 20.81
CA ILE A 127 12.70 46.93 20.92
C ILE A 127 11.45 47.05 20.04
N ASP A 128 11.48 46.53 18.81
CA ASP A 128 10.34 46.59 17.90
C ASP A 128 9.16 45.76 18.42
N VAL A 129 9.42 44.58 18.99
CA VAL A 129 8.40 43.79 19.71
C VAL A 129 7.88 44.53 20.93
N ALA A 130 8.74 45.16 21.73
CA ALA A 130 8.33 45.96 22.89
C ALA A 130 7.44 47.14 22.49
N LYS A 131 7.76 47.82 21.38
CA LYS A 131 6.92 48.87 20.79
C LYS A 131 5.59 48.31 20.30
N SER A 132 5.57 47.17 19.62
CA SER A 132 4.31 46.56 19.16
C SER A 132 3.42 46.16 20.33
N VAL A 133 4.00 45.60 21.41
CA VAL A 133 3.28 45.24 22.64
C VAL A 133 2.77 46.50 23.33
N LYS A 134 3.57 47.57 23.37
CA LYS A 134 3.14 48.87 23.90
C LYS A 134 1.95 49.43 23.11
N ILE A 135 2.01 49.44 21.78
CA ILE A 135 0.92 49.91 20.91
C ILE A 135 -0.34 49.07 21.12
N GLU A 136 -0.23 47.74 21.18
CA GLU A 136 -1.38 46.85 21.39
C GLU A 136 -2.05 47.05 22.77
N ILE A 137 -1.25 47.29 23.81
CA ILE A 137 -1.75 47.56 25.17
C ILE A 137 -2.34 48.97 25.29
N GLU A 138 -1.74 49.97 24.63
CA GLU A 138 -2.16 51.38 24.70
C GLU A 138 -3.26 51.75 23.70
N SER A 139 -3.36 51.01 22.59
CA SER A 139 -4.43 51.09 21.59
C SER A 139 -5.12 49.72 21.50
N PRO A 140 -5.83 49.28 22.56
CA PRO A 140 -6.69 48.11 22.44
C PRO A 140 -7.60 48.34 21.24
N ALA A 141 -7.74 47.32 20.38
CA ALA A 141 -8.64 47.36 19.24
C ALA A 141 -9.95 48.02 19.70
N PRO A 142 -10.44 49.06 18.99
CA PRO A 142 -11.55 49.87 19.47
C PRO A 142 -12.64 48.92 19.92
N ALA A 143 -12.91 48.91 21.22
CA ALA A 143 -13.98 48.09 21.77
C ALA A 143 -15.18 48.33 20.86
N PRO A 144 -15.83 47.28 20.32
CA PRO A 144 -16.96 47.47 19.43
C PRO A 144 -17.87 48.50 20.09
N ARG A 145 -18.24 49.56 19.34
CA ARG A 145 -19.06 50.66 19.83
C ARG A 145 -20.42 50.08 20.25
N LEU A 146 -20.45 49.51 21.44
CA LEU A 146 -21.58 48.90 22.08
C LEU A 146 -22.33 50.05 22.75
N SER A 147 -23.14 50.74 21.96
CA SER A 147 -23.92 51.90 22.38
C SER A 147 -24.96 51.60 23.47
N ASP A 148 -25.10 50.34 23.91
CA ASP A 148 -26.04 49.91 24.97
C ASP A 148 -25.41 48.95 26.02
N THR A 149 -24.14 49.10 26.40
CA THR A 149 -23.46 48.21 27.39
C THR A 149 -23.83 48.48 28.86
N SER A 150 -25.12 48.41 29.19
CA SER A 150 -25.55 48.28 30.59
C SER A 150 -25.29 46.87 31.16
N ASP A 151 -24.99 45.87 30.33
CA ASP A 151 -24.72 44.50 30.78
C ASP A 151 -23.29 44.35 31.32
N LEU A 152 -23.20 44.36 32.65
CA LEU A 152 -21.98 44.12 33.43
C LEU A 152 -21.25 42.83 33.02
N ASN A 153 -21.94 41.78 32.55
CA ASN A 153 -21.30 40.54 32.14
C ASN A 153 -20.45 40.71 30.87
N ILE A 154 -20.93 41.51 29.91
CA ILE A 154 -20.18 41.82 28.69
C ILE A 154 -18.93 42.63 29.05
N GLN A 155 -19.07 43.63 29.94
CA GLN A 155 -17.93 44.41 30.43
C GLN A 155 -16.87 43.51 31.08
N ILE A 156 -17.28 42.52 31.88
CA ILE A 156 -16.37 41.55 32.49
C ILE A 156 -15.72 40.67 31.41
N MET A 157 -16.47 40.15 30.44
CA MET A 157 -15.92 39.33 29.34
C MET A 157 -14.91 40.10 28.49
N VAL A 158 -15.14 41.39 28.22
CA VAL A 158 -14.18 42.27 27.53
C VAL A 158 -12.92 42.44 28.38
N THR A 159 -13.08 42.77 29.66
CA THR A 159 -11.96 42.98 30.60
C THR A 159 -11.12 41.71 30.76
N LYS A 160 -11.74 40.53 30.78
CA LYS A 160 -11.07 39.22 30.84
C LYS A 160 -10.60 38.71 29.48
N SER A 161 -10.70 39.52 28.42
CA SER A 161 -10.32 39.19 27.04
C SER A 161 -11.03 37.95 26.47
N ILE A 162 -12.18 37.56 27.03
CA ILE A 162 -13.01 36.46 26.55
C ILE A 162 -13.85 36.93 25.35
N TRP A 163 -14.37 38.16 25.41
CA TRP A 163 -15.30 38.67 24.39
C TRP A 163 -14.71 38.70 22.98
N ARG A 164 -13.40 38.98 22.85
CA ARG A 164 -12.68 38.98 21.56
C ARG A 164 -12.81 37.66 20.80
N TYR A 165 -12.97 36.55 21.52
CA TYR A 165 -13.13 35.21 20.96
C TYR A 165 -14.59 34.92 20.63
N LEU A 166 -15.49 35.36 21.50
CA LEU A 166 -16.92 35.06 21.39
C LEU A 166 -17.64 35.97 20.38
N SER A 167 -17.15 37.18 20.14
CA SER A 167 -17.80 38.17 19.27
C SER A 167 -17.93 37.74 17.80
N GLU A 168 -17.24 36.68 17.39
CA GLU A 168 -17.37 36.06 16.06
C GLU A 168 -18.67 35.25 15.91
N TYR A 169 -19.29 34.84 17.02
CA TYR A 169 -20.56 34.13 17.00
C TYR A 169 -21.75 35.08 16.99
N LEU A 170 -22.85 34.65 16.38
CA LEU A 170 -24.13 35.34 16.46
C LEU A 170 -24.58 35.46 17.93
N ASP A 171 -25.00 36.65 18.36
CA ASP A 171 -25.43 36.90 19.75
C ASP A 171 -26.50 35.91 20.25
N ASN A 172 -27.42 35.52 19.37
CA ASN A 172 -28.47 34.55 19.67
C ASN A 172 -27.91 33.15 19.95
N LEU A 173 -26.82 32.76 19.30
CA LEU A 173 -26.12 31.50 19.56
C LEU A 173 -25.44 31.57 20.94
N LEU A 174 -24.67 32.62 21.20
CA LEU A 174 -23.99 32.80 22.49
C LEU A 174 -24.97 32.79 23.67
N LYS A 175 -26.09 33.52 23.57
CA LYS A 175 -27.12 33.57 24.63
C LYS A 175 -27.73 32.19 24.94
N ARG A 176 -27.75 31.27 23.98
CA ARG A 176 -28.27 29.92 24.18
C ARG A 176 -27.26 28.99 24.85
N HIS A 177 -25.97 29.26 24.72
CA HIS A 177 -24.91 28.36 25.18
C HIS A 177 -24.11 28.88 26.38
N LEU A 178 -24.17 30.18 26.63
CA LEU A 178 -23.49 30.83 27.74
C LEU A 178 -24.47 31.12 28.87
N HIS A 179 -24.01 30.87 30.09
CA HIS A 179 -24.66 31.39 31.27
C HIS A 179 -23.62 32.01 32.18
N CYS A 180 -23.76 33.29 32.51
CA CYS A 180 -22.78 34.01 33.30
C CYS A 180 -23.45 34.93 34.33
N GLY A 181 -22.72 35.24 35.40
CA GLY A 181 -23.24 36.03 36.51
C GLY A 181 -22.42 35.85 37.79
N PHE A 182 -22.79 36.59 38.83
CA PHE A 182 -22.11 36.49 40.13
C PHE A 182 -22.68 35.38 41.00
N LEU A 183 -21.78 34.61 41.63
CA LEU A 183 -22.11 33.68 42.70
C LEU A 183 -21.12 33.84 43.85
N ASN A 184 -21.58 33.46 45.04
CA ASN A 184 -20.77 33.40 46.24
C ASN A 184 -20.17 32.00 46.38
N LYS A 185 -18.84 31.87 46.29
CA LYS A 185 -18.13 30.60 46.41
C LYS A 185 -17.49 30.43 47.78
N ARG A 186 -17.73 29.29 48.44
CA ARG A 186 -17.09 29.02 49.75
C ARG A 186 -15.57 28.86 49.62
N SER A 187 -14.83 29.47 50.55
CA SER A 187 -13.37 29.35 50.68
C SER A 187 -12.96 27.92 51.09
N LYS A 188 -11.72 27.53 50.77
CA LYS A 188 -11.13 26.23 51.14
C LYS A 188 -10.41 26.24 52.50
N GLY A 189 -10.27 27.41 53.13
CA GLY A 189 -9.51 27.57 54.37
C GLY A 189 -10.20 26.96 55.59
N SER A 190 -9.47 26.88 56.71
CA SER A 190 -10.02 26.52 58.02
C SER A 190 -11.19 27.42 58.41
N VAL A 191 -11.05 28.72 58.15
CA VAL A 191 -12.14 29.70 58.22
C VAL A 191 -12.90 29.70 56.89
N LYS A 192 -14.10 29.14 56.92
CA LYS A 192 -14.99 29.05 55.76
C LYS A 192 -15.84 30.31 55.68
N TYR A 193 -15.70 31.05 54.58
CA TYR A 193 -16.54 32.19 54.25
C TYR A 193 -16.84 32.19 52.75
N PHE A 194 -17.89 32.90 52.36
CA PHE A 194 -18.26 33.03 50.96
C PHE A 194 -17.54 34.20 50.29
N GLN A 195 -16.99 33.95 49.10
CA GLN A 195 -16.32 34.94 48.27
C GLN A 195 -17.13 35.19 47.01
N LYS A 196 -17.56 36.43 46.78
CA LYS A 196 -18.21 36.83 45.51
C LYS A 196 -17.23 36.65 44.35
N ARG A 197 -17.64 35.93 43.32
CA ARG A 197 -16.86 35.66 42.10
C ARG A 197 -17.80 35.77 40.90
N TRP A 198 -17.27 36.20 39.77
CA TRP A 198 -18.01 36.14 38.51
C TRP A 198 -17.77 34.78 37.86
N PHE A 199 -18.84 34.11 37.46
CA PHE A 199 -18.83 32.79 36.84
C PHE A 199 -19.30 32.88 35.39
N ILE A 200 -18.74 32.04 34.53
CA ILE A 200 -19.20 31.81 33.16
C ILE A 200 -19.20 30.30 32.89
N LEU A 201 -20.36 29.78 32.52
CA LEU A 201 -20.55 28.45 31.97
C LEU A 201 -20.61 28.56 30.46
N VAL A 202 -19.83 27.73 29.77
CA VAL A 202 -19.94 27.52 28.32
C VAL A 202 -20.39 26.10 28.08
N SER A 203 -21.57 25.93 27.48
CA SER A 203 -22.10 24.61 27.14
C SER A 203 -21.95 24.32 25.64
N GLY A 204 -21.49 23.13 25.27
CA GLY A 204 -21.42 22.73 23.85
C GLY A 204 -22.80 22.65 23.19
N ASN A 205 -23.83 22.28 23.96
CA ASN A 205 -25.23 22.25 23.55
C ASN A 205 -26.03 23.43 24.14
N PRO A 206 -27.14 23.83 23.52
CA PRO A 206 -28.00 24.90 24.04
C PRO A 206 -28.47 24.59 25.48
N ILE A 207 -28.22 25.53 26.39
CA ILE A 207 -28.75 25.55 27.76
C ILE A 207 -30.29 25.72 27.72
N ILE A 208 -30.79 26.48 26.75
CA ILE A 208 -32.21 26.72 26.53
C ILE A 208 -32.67 25.86 25.35
N SER A 209 -33.55 24.89 25.61
CA SER A 209 -33.92 23.79 24.71
C SER A 209 -34.77 24.15 23.49
N SER A 210 -34.95 25.44 23.15
CA SER A 210 -36.00 25.85 22.21
C SER A 210 -35.64 25.73 20.73
N LEU A 211 -34.35 25.71 20.34
CA LEU A 211 -33.95 25.73 18.92
C LEU A 211 -32.67 24.92 18.64
N ASP A 212 -32.81 23.86 17.83
CA ASP A 212 -31.72 23.19 17.11
C ASP A 212 -31.05 24.14 16.12
N GLY A 213 -29.75 23.93 15.94
CA GLY A 213 -29.09 24.23 14.67
C GLY A 213 -27.58 24.23 14.75
N GLU A 214 -27.03 24.74 15.85
CA GLU A 214 -25.62 25.08 15.92
C GLU A 214 -25.06 24.67 17.28
N THR A 215 -24.07 23.79 17.26
CA THR A 215 -23.23 23.48 18.41
C THR A 215 -22.09 24.49 18.44
N LEU A 216 -21.69 24.90 19.64
CA LEU A 216 -20.43 25.62 19.77
C LEU A 216 -19.28 24.66 19.51
N THR A 217 -18.26 25.15 18.81
CA THR A 217 -17.01 24.44 18.61
C THR A 217 -15.94 25.09 19.47
N GLU A 218 -15.12 24.29 20.17
CA GLU A 218 -13.98 24.80 20.97
C GLU A 218 -13.01 25.64 20.14
N GLU A 219 -13.11 25.52 18.82
CA GLU A 219 -12.30 26.24 17.87
C GLU A 219 -12.29 27.75 18.11
N PHE A 220 -13.38 28.38 18.50
CA PHE A 220 -13.41 29.84 18.64
C PHE A 220 -13.20 30.30 20.09
N PHE A 221 -12.82 29.41 21.00
CA PHE A 221 -12.62 29.75 22.41
C PHE A 221 -11.17 30.16 22.71
N PRO A 222 -10.93 30.92 23.79
CA PRO A 222 -9.58 31.05 24.33
C PRO A 222 -8.96 29.67 24.55
N PRO A 223 -7.65 29.46 24.32
CA PRO A 223 -7.09 28.11 24.34
C PRO A 223 -7.07 27.41 25.72
N TRP A 224 -7.37 28.15 26.78
CA TRP A 224 -7.53 27.65 28.14
C TRP A 224 -9.00 27.34 28.50
N MET A 225 -9.93 27.61 27.58
CA MET A 225 -11.37 27.52 27.80
C MET A 225 -11.94 26.36 26.99
N HIS A 226 -12.59 25.43 27.69
CA HIS A 226 -13.18 24.21 27.16
C HIS A 226 -14.71 24.28 27.24
N LEU A 227 -15.38 23.56 26.35
CA LEU A 227 -16.84 23.39 26.43
C LEU A 227 -17.20 22.56 27.65
N ASN A 228 -18.40 22.78 28.17
CA ASN A 228 -18.93 22.08 29.34
C ASN A 228 -18.08 22.29 30.61
N HIS A 229 -17.58 23.50 30.76
CA HIS A 229 -16.82 23.92 31.94
C HIS A 229 -17.38 25.24 32.47
N ILE A 230 -17.36 25.38 33.80
CA ILE A 230 -17.64 26.62 34.50
C ILE A 230 -16.32 27.26 34.92
N TYR A 231 -16.05 28.46 34.45
CA TYR A 231 -14.90 29.27 34.83
C TYR A 231 -15.31 30.34 35.82
N TYR A 232 -14.43 30.67 36.77
CA TYR A 232 -14.68 31.76 37.72
C TYR A 232 -13.50 32.69 37.92
N PHE A 233 -13.84 33.96 38.10
CA PHE A 233 -12.90 35.07 38.14
C PHE A 233 -13.11 35.91 39.40
N LYS A 234 -12.03 36.58 39.84
CA LYS A 234 -12.17 37.75 40.69
C LYS A 234 -12.66 38.91 39.81
N TRP A 235 -13.44 39.80 40.43
CA TRP A 235 -13.88 41.03 39.82
C TRP A 235 -13.71 42.18 40.81
N ALA A 236 -12.73 43.04 40.54
CA ALA A 236 -12.41 44.25 41.30
C ALA A 236 -12.72 45.53 40.50
N GLY A 237 -13.55 45.44 39.46
CA GLY A 237 -13.91 46.54 38.55
C GLY A 237 -13.20 46.47 37.20
N ASN A 238 -13.38 47.50 36.38
CA ASN A 238 -12.97 47.53 34.97
C ASN A 238 -11.45 47.45 34.75
N THR A 239 -10.65 47.63 35.79
CA THR A 239 -9.19 47.49 35.74
C THR A 239 -8.69 46.14 36.24
N ASP A 240 -9.59 45.19 36.53
CA ASP A 240 -9.24 43.88 37.08
C ASP A 240 -8.66 42.95 36.00
N ASP A 241 -7.33 42.85 35.97
CA ASP A 241 -6.56 41.98 35.08
C ASP A 241 -6.36 40.55 35.61
N SER A 242 -7.04 40.16 36.70
CA SER A 242 -6.84 38.84 37.29
C SER A 242 -7.20 37.71 36.33
N ASP A 243 -6.30 36.73 36.24
CA ASP A 243 -6.48 35.50 35.50
C ASP A 243 -7.63 34.65 36.08
N VAL A 244 -8.04 33.64 35.30
CA VAL A 244 -8.98 32.60 35.73
C VAL A 244 -8.56 32.01 37.08
N GLN A 245 -9.46 32.03 38.06
CA GLN A 245 -9.15 31.55 39.42
C GLN A 245 -9.34 30.04 39.56
N GLY A 246 -10.14 29.47 38.66
CA GLY A 246 -10.25 28.04 38.47
C GLY A 246 -11.41 27.69 37.54
N GLU A 247 -11.52 26.39 37.29
CA GLU A 247 -12.55 25.80 36.45
C GLU A 247 -13.27 24.67 37.20
N ILE A 248 -14.47 24.34 36.73
CA ILE A 248 -15.32 23.27 37.24
C ILE A 248 -15.89 22.53 36.02
N PRO A 249 -15.42 21.31 35.69
CA PRO A 249 -16.03 20.54 34.61
C PRO A 249 -17.48 20.20 34.97
N THR A 250 -18.41 20.28 34.03
CA THR A 250 -19.83 19.97 34.28
C THR A 250 -20.14 18.48 34.26
N ARG A 251 -19.11 17.62 34.14
CA ARG A 251 -19.18 16.17 34.42
C ARG A 251 -19.36 15.91 35.93
N LEU A 252 -20.48 16.37 36.46
CA LEU A 252 -20.82 16.34 37.88
C LEU A 252 -21.51 15.02 38.25
N VAL A 253 -21.20 14.49 39.42
CA VAL A 253 -21.91 13.35 40.02
C VAL A 253 -23.34 13.78 40.37
N THR A 254 -23.48 14.81 41.22
CA THR A 254 -24.80 15.36 41.60
C THR A 254 -24.77 16.88 41.75
N ILE A 255 -25.93 17.49 41.56
CA ILE A 255 -26.21 18.88 41.94
C ILE A 255 -27.22 18.79 43.08
N ARG A 256 -26.91 19.38 44.24
CA ARG A 256 -27.80 19.33 45.43
C ARG A 256 -28.14 20.72 45.90
N VAL A 257 -29.43 21.06 45.96
CA VAL A 257 -29.89 22.25 46.68
C VAL A 257 -29.68 22.00 48.16
N LYS A 258 -28.97 22.89 48.84
CA LYS A 258 -28.68 22.76 50.27
C LYS A 258 -29.74 23.52 51.04
N ASP A 259 -30.46 22.82 51.92
CA ASP A 259 -31.35 23.46 52.87
C ASP A 259 -30.53 24.30 53.87
N MET A 260 -30.83 25.59 53.93
CA MET A 260 -30.14 26.57 54.77
C MET A 260 -30.92 26.89 56.04
N THR A 261 -32.09 26.29 56.29
CA THR A 261 -32.91 26.53 57.49
C THR A 261 -32.15 26.32 58.80
N ASN A 262 -31.28 25.30 58.84
CA ASN A 262 -30.46 24.94 60.00
C ASN A 262 -29.01 25.47 59.92
N SER A 263 -28.70 26.33 58.95
CA SER A 263 -27.35 26.84 58.70
C SER A 263 -27.19 28.25 59.26
N HIS A 264 -26.05 28.55 59.90
CA HIS A 264 -25.70 29.94 60.27
C HIS A 264 -25.48 30.83 59.03
N ASP A 265 -25.13 30.23 57.90
CA ASP A 265 -25.10 30.90 56.61
C ASP A 265 -26.55 31.07 56.10
N SER A 266 -26.94 32.25 55.60
CA SER A 266 -28.21 32.47 54.90
C SER A 266 -28.01 32.48 53.36
N GLY A 267 -29.06 32.18 52.60
CA GLY A 267 -29.08 32.34 51.14
C GLY A 267 -29.55 31.11 50.36
N ASN A 268 -29.41 31.20 49.03
CA ASN A 268 -29.88 30.23 48.05
C ASN A 268 -28.70 29.35 47.61
N SER A 269 -28.39 28.37 48.45
CA SER A 269 -27.14 27.60 48.34
C SER A 269 -27.31 26.25 47.65
N PHE A 270 -26.33 25.87 46.85
CA PHE A 270 -26.27 24.58 46.17
C PHE A 270 -24.84 24.04 46.09
N LEU A 271 -24.75 22.71 45.96
CA LEU A 271 -23.51 21.95 45.93
C LEU A 271 -23.32 21.32 44.55
N LEU A 272 -22.14 21.53 43.96
CA LEU A 272 -21.69 20.81 42.77
C LEU A 272 -20.69 19.74 43.21
N ASP A 273 -21.09 18.48 43.07
CA ASP A 273 -20.29 17.32 43.48
C ASP A 273 -19.58 16.70 42.27
N LEU A 274 -18.25 16.73 42.24
CA LEU A 274 -17.41 16.10 41.21
C LEU A 274 -16.92 14.70 41.65
N GLY A 275 -17.38 14.19 42.80
CA GLY A 275 -16.92 12.96 43.42
C GLY A 275 -15.63 13.16 44.23
N ASN A 276 -14.59 13.75 43.63
CA ASN A 276 -13.34 14.06 44.33
C ASN A 276 -13.34 15.40 45.08
N ARG A 277 -14.32 16.26 44.77
CA ARG A 277 -14.40 17.62 45.29
C ARG A 277 -15.83 18.12 45.22
N ILE A 278 -16.23 18.85 46.26
CA ILE A 278 -17.52 19.53 46.34
C ILE A 278 -17.29 21.04 46.28
N PHE A 279 -18.01 21.71 45.38
CA PHE A 279 -18.07 23.17 45.33
C PHE A 279 -19.38 23.64 45.96
N HIS A 280 -19.26 24.49 46.97
CA HIS A 280 -20.41 25.09 47.65
C HIS A 280 -20.59 26.52 47.13
N LEU A 281 -21.68 26.73 46.41
CA LEU A 281 -22.03 27.98 45.73
C LEU A 281 -23.33 28.53 46.34
N ASN A 282 -23.44 29.85 46.43
CA ASN A 282 -24.60 30.53 46.98
C ASN A 282 -25.01 31.65 46.01
N ALA A 283 -26.26 31.66 45.58
CA ALA A 283 -26.82 32.70 44.72
C ALA A 283 -27.47 33.82 45.55
N GLU A 284 -27.66 34.99 44.96
CA GLU A 284 -28.25 36.14 45.66
C GLU A 284 -29.75 35.91 45.94
N ASN A 285 -30.46 35.29 45.00
CA ASN A 285 -31.87 34.94 45.12
C ASN A 285 -32.16 33.53 44.58
N GLU A 286 -33.36 33.01 44.86
CA GLU A 286 -33.78 31.65 44.49
C GLU A 286 -33.88 31.48 42.96
N GLU A 287 -34.38 32.50 42.26
CA GLU A 287 -34.49 32.51 40.80
C GLU A 287 -33.11 32.34 40.13
N GLN A 288 -32.12 33.09 40.60
CA GLN A 288 -30.75 33.00 40.13
C GLN A 288 -30.16 31.61 40.41
N MET A 289 -30.39 31.05 41.60
CA MET A 289 -29.98 29.67 41.92
C MET A 289 -30.60 28.67 40.94
N ASN A 290 -31.90 28.77 40.70
CA ASN A 290 -32.64 27.87 39.81
C ASN A 290 -32.16 28.00 38.36
N ASN A 291 -31.86 29.21 37.89
CA ASN A 291 -31.28 29.45 36.57
C ASN A 291 -29.89 28.81 36.41
N TRP A 292 -29.02 28.95 37.42
CA TRP A 292 -27.71 28.27 37.42
C TRP A 292 -27.84 26.76 37.47
N ILE A 293 -28.71 26.21 38.33
CA ILE A 293 -28.93 24.77 38.42
C ILE A 293 -29.42 24.23 37.08
N LYS A 294 -30.40 24.89 36.45
CA LYS A 294 -30.91 24.52 35.12
C LYS A 294 -29.81 24.54 34.06
N ALA A 295 -29.01 25.60 34.03
CA ALA A 295 -27.91 25.75 33.08
C ALA A 295 -26.82 24.67 33.26
N ILE A 296 -26.42 24.43 34.50
CA ILE A 296 -25.41 23.42 34.84
C ILE A 296 -25.95 22.01 34.57
N SER A 297 -27.23 21.75 34.82
CA SER A 297 -27.85 20.45 34.54
C SER A 297 -27.88 20.16 33.04
N ALA A 298 -28.26 21.15 32.22
CA ALA A 298 -28.22 21.02 30.76
C ALA A 298 -26.78 20.78 30.24
N SER A 299 -25.79 21.48 30.79
CA SER A 299 -24.39 21.25 30.43
C SER A 299 -23.85 19.92 30.96
N LYS A 300 -24.34 19.44 32.11
CA LYS A 300 -24.00 18.11 32.65
C LYS A 300 -24.48 17.00 31.73
N GLU A 301 -25.73 17.06 31.25
CA GLU A 301 -26.26 16.12 30.25
C GLU A 301 -25.35 16.08 29.02
N ASN A 302 -25.00 17.26 28.48
CA ASN A 302 -24.10 17.34 27.33
C ASN A 302 -22.69 16.77 27.61
N ALA A 303 -22.11 17.07 28.77
CA ALA A 303 -20.83 16.51 29.17
C ALA A 303 -20.87 14.98 29.26
N GLN A 304 -22.00 14.43 29.72
CA GLN A 304 -22.22 13.00 29.79
C GLN A 304 -22.35 12.39 28.39
N ASP A 305 -23.14 12.99 27.52
CA ASP A 305 -23.30 12.56 26.12
C ASP A 305 -21.93 12.56 25.38
N ILE A 306 -21.08 13.58 25.58
CA ILE A 306 -19.73 13.60 25.00
C ILE A 306 -18.85 12.47 25.55
N THR A 307 -19.00 12.10 26.83
CA THR A 307 -18.21 11.00 27.41
C THR A 307 -18.67 9.61 26.99
N THR A 308 -19.93 9.45 26.58
CA THR A 308 -20.49 8.20 26.06
C THR A 308 -20.44 8.14 24.53
N SER A 309 -20.09 9.24 23.87
CA SER A 309 -19.97 9.36 22.42
C SER A 309 -18.85 8.50 21.86
N ILE A 310 -19.17 7.82 20.76
CA ILE A 310 -18.28 6.99 19.95
C ILE A 310 -17.26 7.87 19.21
N THR A 311 -17.71 9.01 18.67
CA THR A 311 -16.87 9.90 17.86
C THR A 311 -16.17 11.01 18.66
N GLY A 312 -16.58 11.19 19.92
CA GLY A 312 -16.22 12.34 20.76
C GLY A 312 -16.92 13.65 20.38
N LYS A 313 -17.83 13.64 19.39
CA LYS A 313 -18.55 14.80 18.87
C LYS A 313 -20.02 14.49 18.62
N PRO A 314 -20.81 14.12 19.65
CA PRO A 314 -22.20 13.78 19.46
C PRO A 314 -23.00 15.03 19.04
N LYS A 315 -23.88 14.87 18.06
CA LYS A 315 -24.79 15.95 17.66
C LYS A 315 -25.91 16.10 18.69
N TYR A 316 -26.42 17.32 18.84
CA TYR A 316 -27.62 17.55 19.63
C TYR A 316 -28.86 17.03 18.89
N VAL A 317 -29.51 15.99 19.44
CA VAL A 317 -30.55 15.21 18.76
C VAL A 317 -31.97 15.40 19.32
N LYS A 318 -32.19 16.34 20.25
CA LYS A 318 -33.50 16.43 20.95
C LYS A 318 -34.71 16.66 20.02
N LYS A 319 -34.64 17.48 18.95
CA LYS A 319 -35.80 17.57 18.02
C LYS A 319 -35.92 16.38 17.09
N ILE A 320 -34.83 15.67 16.80
CA ILE A 320 -34.89 14.41 16.04
C ILE A 320 -35.69 13.40 16.86
N ILE A 321 -35.39 13.30 18.16
CA ILE A 321 -36.15 12.49 19.12
C ILE A 321 -37.61 12.95 19.19
N GLN A 322 -37.88 14.24 19.40
CA GLN A 322 -39.25 14.76 19.48
C GLN A 322 -40.05 14.54 18.19
N LEU A 323 -39.45 14.74 17.01
CA LEU A 323 -40.11 14.49 15.73
C LEU A 323 -40.51 13.02 15.61
N PHE A 324 -39.63 12.11 16.01
CA PHE A 324 -39.93 10.69 15.99
C PHE A 324 -41.03 10.32 16.98
N ASP A 325 -40.96 10.83 18.21
CA ASP A 325 -41.93 10.50 19.26
C ASP A 325 -43.33 11.06 18.95
N ILE A 326 -43.43 12.19 18.25
CA ILE A 326 -44.71 12.82 17.88
C ILE A 326 -45.26 12.26 16.57
N ASN A 327 -44.41 12.08 15.55
CA ASN A 327 -44.85 11.81 14.17
C ASN A 327 -44.44 10.43 13.64
N GLY A 328 -43.67 9.66 14.40
CA GLY A 328 -43.25 8.31 14.05
C GLY A 328 -42.21 8.21 12.93
N LYS A 329 -42.03 6.98 12.45
CA LYS A 329 -41.02 6.59 11.45
C LYS A 329 -41.17 7.30 10.11
N GLU A 330 -42.39 7.52 9.63
CA GLU A 330 -42.64 8.11 8.30
C GLU A 330 -42.16 9.57 8.22
N ALA A 331 -42.44 10.37 9.25
CA ALA A 331 -42.00 11.75 9.31
C ALA A 331 -40.47 11.87 9.41
N MET A 332 -39.83 10.96 10.16
CA MET A 332 -38.36 10.88 10.19
C MET A 332 -37.79 10.57 8.79
N ASN A 333 -38.32 9.55 8.11
CA ASN A 333 -37.88 9.17 6.78
C ASN A 333 -38.04 10.31 5.78
N LYS A 334 -39.16 11.03 5.84
CA LYS A 334 -39.41 12.21 5.02
C LYS A 334 -38.37 13.31 5.27
N LYS A 335 -38.11 13.67 6.54
CA LYS A 335 -37.12 14.69 6.90
C LYS A 335 -35.70 14.31 6.46
N VAL A 336 -35.30 13.05 6.65
CA VAL A 336 -34.00 12.55 6.18
C VAL A 336 -33.90 12.64 4.66
N SER A 337 -34.96 12.26 3.95
CA SER A 337 -35.01 12.30 2.48
C SER A 337 -34.96 13.73 1.93
N GLU A 338 -35.66 14.68 2.57
CA GLU A 338 -35.63 16.10 2.21
C GLU A 338 -34.23 16.68 2.45
N LYS A 339 -33.64 16.44 3.62
CA LYS A 339 -32.27 16.86 3.94
C LYS A 339 -31.26 16.34 2.92
N PHE A 340 -31.34 15.05 2.55
CA PHE A 340 -30.45 14.47 1.55
C PHE A 340 -30.63 15.13 0.18
N LYS A 341 -31.87 15.33 -0.26
CA LYS A 341 -32.19 15.98 -1.55
C LYS A 341 -31.69 17.43 -1.60
N ASP A 342 -31.92 18.20 -0.54
CA ASP A 342 -31.53 19.60 -0.47
C ASP A 342 -30.01 19.76 -0.55
N ASN A 343 -29.25 18.87 0.12
CA ASN A 343 -27.79 18.89 0.06
C ASN A 343 -27.21 18.43 -1.29
N ILE A 344 -27.98 17.70 -2.10
CA ILE A 344 -27.52 17.18 -3.40
C ILE A 344 -27.96 18.03 -4.59
N LYS A 345 -29.00 18.84 -4.45
CA LYS A 345 -29.65 19.58 -5.54
C LYS A 345 -28.69 20.46 -6.35
N ASP A 346 -27.69 21.06 -5.69
CA ASP A 346 -26.78 22.03 -6.29
C ASP A 346 -25.37 21.49 -6.53
N ILE A 347 -25.18 20.17 -6.43
CA ILE A 347 -23.85 19.58 -6.63
C ILE A 347 -23.46 19.63 -8.11
N SER A 348 -22.22 20.02 -8.37
CA SER A 348 -21.65 20.09 -9.70
C SER A 348 -21.53 18.71 -10.38
N LYS A 349 -21.20 18.71 -11.68
CA LYS A 349 -20.88 17.47 -12.42
C LYS A 349 -19.51 16.88 -12.05
N ASN A 350 -18.75 17.51 -11.15
CA ASN A 350 -17.42 17.05 -10.77
C ASN A 350 -17.53 15.95 -9.69
N LEU A 351 -17.03 14.75 -10.00
CA LEU A 351 -17.05 13.60 -9.10
C LEU A 351 -16.43 13.92 -7.73
N LYS A 352 -15.32 14.65 -7.68
CA LYS A 352 -14.63 14.95 -6.42
C LYS A 352 -15.46 15.83 -5.50
N GLU A 353 -16.18 16.80 -6.06
CA GLU A 353 -17.11 17.65 -5.31
C GLU A 353 -18.33 16.86 -4.83
N ILE A 354 -18.87 15.97 -5.68
CA ILE A 354 -19.93 15.03 -5.30
C ILE A 354 -19.51 14.19 -4.10
N LEU A 355 -18.35 13.52 -4.19
CA LEU A 355 -17.85 12.65 -3.13
C LEU A 355 -17.57 13.43 -1.84
N ASN A 356 -17.05 14.66 -1.92
CA ASN A 356 -16.83 15.50 -0.75
C ASN A 356 -18.15 15.88 -0.06
N THR A 357 -19.18 16.26 -0.83
CA THR A 357 -20.50 16.56 -0.28
C THR A 357 -21.14 15.33 0.36
N LEU A 358 -21.04 14.17 -0.28
CA LEU A 358 -21.53 12.92 0.31
C LEU A 358 -20.76 12.56 1.59
N MET A 359 -19.45 12.83 1.66
CA MET A 359 -18.67 12.59 2.89
C MET A 359 -19.13 13.50 4.03
N ASN A 360 -19.42 14.77 3.76
CA ASN A 360 -19.98 15.68 4.77
C ASN A 360 -21.36 15.19 5.26
N LEU A 361 -22.18 14.64 4.37
CA LEU A 361 -23.46 14.04 4.73
C LEU A 361 -23.29 12.78 5.60
N ILE A 362 -22.29 11.96 5.30
CA ILE A 362 -21.93 10.78 6.12
C ILE A 362 -21.47 11.21 7.51
N GLU A 363 -20.63 12.24 7.61
CA GLU A 363 -20.17 12.76 8.90
C GLU A 363 -21.34 13.27 9.73
N ASP A 364 -22.24 14.05 9.13
CA ASP A 364 -23.45 14.51 9.79
C ASP A 364 -24.37 13.34 10.22
N MET A 365 -24.50 12.30 9.39
CA MET A 365 -25.25 11.08 9.73
C MET A 365 -24.62 10.36 10.92
N VAL A 366 -23.30 10.14 10.90
CA VAL A 366 -22.54 9.47 11.95
C VAL A 366 -22.61 10.25 13.28
N GLU A 367 -22.42 11.56 13.25
CA GLU A 367 -22.56 12.42 14.44
C GLU A 367 -23.99 12.42 15.00
N THR A 368 -24.99 12.30 14.13
CA THR A 368 -26.40 12.19 14.53
C THR A 368 -26.69 10.84 15.19
N ILE A 369 -26.21 9.73 14.60
CA ILE A 369 -26.33 8.38 15.17
C ILE A 369 -25.63 8.35 16.53
N ASP A 370 -24.40 8.86 16.61
CA ASP A 370 -23.65 8.94 17.85
C ASP A 370 -24.37 9.79 18.90
N GLY A 371 -24.97 10.92 18.51
CA GLY A 371 -25.84 11.72 19.38
C GLY A 371 -27.04 10.95 19.93
N LEU A 372 -27.66 10.06 19.14
CA LEU A 372 -28.78 9.22 19.56
C LEU A 372 -28.35 8.08 20.49
N VAL A 373 -27.17 7.49 20.24
CA VAL A 373 -26.60 6.39 21.02
C VAL A 373 -26.01 6.88 22.36
N SER A 374 -25.38 8.06 22.34
CA SER A 374 -24.74 8.65 23.52
C SER A 374 -25.72 9.34 24.46
N ASN A 375 -26.92 9.68 23.97
CA ASN A 375 -27.96 10.33 24.76
C ASN A 375 -28.20 9.60 26.09
N THR A 376 -28.43 10.38 27.15
CA THR A 376 -28.80 9.88 28.48
C THR A 376 -29.93 8.82 28.43
N HIS A 377 -30.90 8.98 27.52
CA HIS A 377 -31.88 7.96 27.16
C HIS A 377 -31.57 7.45 25.75
N GLN A 378 -30.69 6.44 25.63
CA GLN A 378 -30.25 5.92 24.35
C GLN A 378 -31.44 5.58 23.43
N ARG A 379 -31.45 6.13 22.21
CA ARG A 379 -32.52 5.94 21.21
C ARG A 379 -32.04 5.12 20.03
N LEU A 380 -31.73 3.85 20.28
CA LEU A 380 -31.27 2.91 19.25
C LEU A 380 -32.32 2.66 18.17
N ASP A 381 -33.60 2.72 18.52
CA ASP A 381 -34.75 2.65 17.61
C ASP A 381 -34.71 3.75 16.55
N ILE A 382 -34.40 4.98 16.96
CA ILE A 382 -34.28 6.13 16.06
C ILE A 382 -32.98 6.05 15.26
N ALA A 383 -31.88 5.68 15.92
CA ALA A 383 -30.56 5.59 15.29
C ALA A 383 -30.57 4.60 14.12
N GLU A 384 -31.17 3.44 14.31
CA GLU A 384 -31.31 2.42 13.27
C GLU A 384 -32.12 2.94 12.07
N ILE A 385 -33.29 3.54 12.30
CA ILE A 385 -34.14 4.07 11.22
C ILE A 385 -33.43 5.20 10.46
N TYR A 386 -32.77 6.10 11.21
CA TYR A 386 -32.03 7.20 10.63
C TYR A 386 -30.89 6.68 9.73
N ALA A 387 -30.08 5.75 10.26
CA ALA A 387 -29.00 5.12 9.53
C ALA A 387 -29.49 4.39 8.28
N GLN A 388 -30.51 3.53 8.39
CA GLN A 388 -31.04 2.75 7.27
C GLN A 388 -31.54 3.65 6.13
N THR A 389 -32.31 4.69 6.45
CA THR A 389 -32.87 5.58 5.42
C THR A 389 -31.78 6.40 4.75
N PHE A 390 -30.83 6.93 5.53
CA PHE A 390 -29.76 7.77 5.00
C PHE A 390 -28.75 6.96 4.18
N HIS A 391 -28.31 5.81 4.70
CA HIS A 391 -27.44 4.86 4.01
C HIS A 391 -28.06 4.40 2.68
N LYS A 392 -29.36 4.07 2.67
CA LYS A 392 -30.08 3.69 1.45
C LYS A 392 -29.99 4.79 0.38
N HIS A 393 -30.24 6.04 0.74
CA HIS A 393 -30.17 7.16 -0.22
C HIS A 393 -28.77 7.38 -0.78
N ILE A 394 -27.73 7.25 0.06
CA ILE A 394 -26.34 7.32 -0.40
C ILE A 394 -26.06 6.19 -1.41
N CYS A 395 -26.42 4.95 -1.08
CA CYS A 395 -26.20 3.80 -1.94
C CYS A 395 -26.95 3.90 -3.26
N ASP A 396 -28.21 4.34 -3.24
CA ASP A 396 -29.01 4.58 -4.45
C ASP A 396 -28.39 5.66 -5.33
N TYR A 397 -27.87 6.74 -4.73
CA TYR A 397 -27.20 7.81 -5.45
C TYR A 397 -25.87 7.36 -6.08
N ILE A 398 -25.02 6.64 -5.32
CA ILE A 398 -23.77 6.06 -5.85
C ILE A 398 -24.06 5.06 -6.98
N LYS A 399 -25.10 4.25 -6.85
CA LYS A 399 -25.55 3.31 -7.90
C LYS A 399 -25.97 4.04 -9.18
N GLN A 400 -26.68 5.17 -9.07
CA GLN A 400 -27.04 6.00 -10.21
C GLN A 400 -25.80 6.66 -10.84
N LEU A 401 -24.91 7.19 -10.01
CA LEU A 401 -23.65 7.78 -10.45
C LEU A 401 -22.80 6.75 -11.22
N TRP A 402 -22.70 5.52 -10.71
CA TRP A 402 -22.03 4.42 -11.41
C TRP A 402 -22.68 4.13 -12.76
N LYS A 403 -24.00 3.90 -12.80
CA LYS A 403 -24.73 3.62 -14.05
C LYS A 403 -24.54 4.70 -15.10
N ASN A 404 -24.51 5.96 -14.70
CA ASN A 404 -24.45 7.09 -15.63
C ASN A 404 -23.03 7.38 -16.13
N SER A 405 -21.99 6.94 -15.41
CA SER A 405 -20.62 7.41 -15.67
C SER A 405 -19.57 6.31 -15.82
N TYR A 406 -19.85 5.03 -15.54
CA TYR A 406 -18.82 3.99 -15.46
C TYR A 406 -17.92 3.88 -16.72
N THR A 407 -18.51 4.01 -17.93
CA THR A 407 -17.77 3.95 -19.20
C THR A 407 -16.80 5.11 -19.38
N GLU A 408 -17.11 6.28 -18.80
CA GLU A 408 -16.35 7.51 -18.93
C GLU A 408 -15.43 7.77 -17.72
N MET A 409 -15.54 6.98 -16.65
CA MET A 409 -14.69 7.15 -15.47
C MET A 409 -13.23 6.90 -15.82
N THR A 410 -12.41 7.93 -15.61
CA THR A 410 -10.96 7.88 -15.66
C THR A 410 -10.40 7.04 -14.50
N LEU A 411 -9.13 6.64 -14.60
CA LEU A 411 -8.43 5.96 -13.51
C LEU A 411 -8.41 6.80 -12.22
N GLU A 412 -8.27 8.13 -12.33
CA GLU A 412 -8.32 9.04 -11.18
C GLU A 412 -9.70 9.06 -10.52
N ASN A 413 -10.76 9.12 -11.33
CA ASN A 413 -12.15 9.07 -10.83
C ASN A 413 -12.44 7.75 -10.10
N LEU A 414 -11.96 6.62 -10.64
CA LEU A 414 -12.09 5.32 -9.98
C LEU A 414 -11.32 5.28 -8.66
N MET A 415 -10.11 5.83 -8.60
CA MET A 415 -9.35 5.91 -7.34
C MET A 415 -10.04 6.76 -6.30
N ASP A 416 -10.55 7.93 -6.67
CA ASP A 416 -11.30 8.81 -5.76
C ASP A 416 -12.53 8.08 -5.21
N LEU A 417 -13.24 7.32 -6.05
CA LEU A 417 -14.39 6.53 -5.65
C LEU A 417 -14.02 5.34 -4.74
N ILE A 418 -12.91 4.64 -5.00
CA ILE A 418 -12.39 3.56 -4.13
C ILE A 418 -12.05 4.12 -2.75
N ILE A 419 -11.25 5.19 -2.69
CA ILE A 419 -10.84 5.83 -1.44
C ILE A 419 -12.05 6.33 -0.67
N TRP A 420 -13.01 6.95 -1.36
CA TRP A 420 -14.23 7.43 -0.74
C TRP A 420 -15.08 6.27 -0.18
N THR A 421 -15.25 5.19 -0.94
CA THR A 421 -16.06 4.02 -0.54
C THR A 421 -15.44 3.33 0.67
N TYR A 422 -14.11 3.21 0.71
CA TYR A 422 -13.38 2.69 1.87
C TYR A 422 -13.52 3.59 3.11
N LYS A 423 -13.43 4.92 2.93
CA LYS A 423 -13.67 5.87 4.03
C LYS A 423 -15.11 5.79 4.54
N TYR A 424 -16.07 5.62 3.64
CA TYR A 424 -17.48 5.45 3.99
C TYR A 424 -17.69 4.20 4.83
N ASP A 425 -17.13 3.06 4.42
CA ASP A 425 -17.14 1.80 5.16
C ASP A 425 -16.55 1.94 6.57
N ASN A 426 -15.38 2.56 6.68
CA ASN A 426 -14.75 2.85 7.97
C ASN A 426 -15.62 3.76 8.86
N LYS A 427 -16.33 4.75 8.29
CA LYS A 427 -17.22 5.63 9.06
C LYS A 427 -18.48 4.90 9.55
N LEU A 428 -18.99 3.94 8.78
CA LEU A 428 -20.12 3.10 9.18
C LEU A 428 -19.72 2.13 10.29
N SER A 429 -18.57 1.47 10.16
CA SER A 429 -18.08 0.53 11.17
C SER A 429 -17.80 1.21 12.52
N LEU A 430 -17.40 2.48 12.53
CA LEU A 430 -17.28 3.26 13.77
C LEU A 430 -18.59 3.27 14.58
N VAL A 431 -19.75 3.36 13.92
CA VAL A 431 -21.07 3.35 14.57
C VAL A 431 -21.71 1.96 14.62
N GLY A 432 -20.93 0.90 14.37
CA GLY A 432 -21.37 -0.49 14.43
C GLY A 432 -22.24 -0.93 13.25
N ILE A 433 -22.17 -0.22 12.12
CA ILE A 433 -22.85 -0.62 10.88
C ILE A 433 -21.83 -1.34 10.01
N ASP A 434 -22.06 -2.62 9.76
CA ASP A 434 -21.27 -3.44 8.84
C ASP A 434 -22.14 -3.80 7.63
N ASP A 435 -21.68 -3.46 6.42
CA ASP A 435 -22.38 -3.76 5.17
C ASP A 435 -21.40 -4.35 4.13
N ASP A 436 -21.41 -5.68 4.06
CA ASP A 436 -20.65 -6.48 3.09
C ASP A 436 -20.82 -6.01 1.64
N LYS A 437 -21.93 -5.35 1.29
CA LYS A 437 -22.16 -4.83 -0.07
C LYS A 437 -21.19 -3.69 -0.41
N ILE A 438 -20.80 -2.87 0.57
CA ILE A 438 -19.82 -1.80 0.38
C ILE A 438 -18.44 -2.41 0.12
N LEU A 439 -18.04 -3.39 0.94
CA LEU A 439 -16.79 -4.11 0.77
C LEU A 439 -16.72 -4.81 -0.59
N ASN A 440 -17.82 -5.43 -1.02
CA ASN A 440 -17.93 -6.00 -2.36
C ASN A 440 -17.86 -4.92 -3.45
N GLY A 441 -18.46 -3.75 -3.23
CA GLY A 441 -18.33 -2.58 -4.08
C GLY A 441 -16.87 -2.13 -4.24
N ILE A 442 -16.10 -2.09 -3.15
CA ILE A 442 -14.65 -1.77 -3.19
C ILE A 442 -13.90 -2.79 -4.05
N LYS A 443 -14.18 -4.09 -3.90
CA LYS A 443 -13.56 -5.14 -4.73
C LYS A 443 -13.89 -4.97 -6.21
N ILE A 444 -15.16 -4.66 -6.52
CA ILE A 444 -15.64 -4.38 -7.87
C ILE A 444 -14.90 -3.19 -8.49
N LEU A 445 -14.84 -2.07 -7.76
CA LEU A 445 -14.16 -0.86 -8.22
C LEU A 445 -12.66 -1.08 -8.40
N SER A 446 -12.03 -1.81 -7.48
CA SER A 446 -10.61 -2.17 -7.55
C SER A 446 -10.32 -3.06 -8.77
N ASN A 447 -11.20 -4.01 -9.07
CA ASN A 447 -11.09 -4.85 -10.25
C ASN A 447 -11.25 -4.03 -11.55
N GLU A 448 -12.21 -3.11 -11.61
CA GLU A 448 -12.37 -2.24 -12.79
C GLU A 448 -11.16 -1.32 -13.00
N TYR A 449 -10.66 -0.71 -11.91
CA TYR A 449 -9.45 0.12 -11.95
C TYR A 449 -8.26 -0.67 -12.50
N THR A 450 -8.03 -1.86 -11.96
CA THR A 450 -6.88 -2.69 -12.34
C THR A 450 -6.98 -3.23 -13.76
N ILE A 451 -8.17 -3.56 -14.26
CA ILE A 451 -8.38 -3.93 -15.66
C ILE A 451 -8.03 -2.76 -16.59
N LYS A 452 -8.63 -1.57 -16.38
CA LYS A 452 -8.32 -0.39 -17.19
C LYS A 452 -6.83 -0.05 -17.17
N TYR A 453 -6.21 -0.17 -16.00
CA TYR A 453 -4.77 0.07 -15.84
C TYR A 453 -3.94 -0.94 -16.61
N PHE A 454 -4.24 -2.24 -16.44
CA PHE A 454 -3.57 -3.35 -17.13
C PHE A 454 -3.60 -3.16 -18.64
N ASP A 455 -4.76 -2.80 -19.20
CA ASP A 455 -4.95 -2.62 -20.63
C ASP A 455 -4.05 -1.51 -21.19
N ILE A 456 -3.97 -0.38 -20.49
CA ILE A 456 -3.12 0.76 -20.86
C ILE A 456 -1.63 0.36 -20.80
N VAL A 457 -1.21 -0.29 -19.72
CA VAL A 457 0.19 -0.67 -19.52
C VAL A 457 0.64 -1.70 -20.55
N CYS A 458 -0.14 -2.75 -20.75
CA CYS A 458 0.20 -3.80 -21.71
C CYS A 458 0.35 -3.22 -23.12
N LEU A 459 -0.59 -2.38 -23.55
CA LEU A 459 -0.50 -1.71 -24.85
C LEU A 459 0.80 -0.89 -24.99
N ASN A 460 1.23 -0.20 -23.94
CA ASN A 460 2.45 0.59 -23.96
C ASN A 460 3.73 -0.27 -23.92
N ILE A 461 3.71 -1.40 -23.21
CA ILE A 461 4.79 -2.41 -23.26
C ILE A 461 4.94 -2.94 -24.70
N TYR A 462 3.86 -3.37 -25.34
CA TYR A 462 3.90 -3.85 -26.72
C TYR A 462 4.39 -2.80 -27.72
N LYS A 463 3.94 -1.54 -27.57
CA LYS A 463 4.44 -0.43 -28.39
C LYS A 463 5.94 -0.20 -28.22
N SER A 464 6.44 -0.28 -26.99
CA SER A 464 7.86 -0.08 -26.67
C SER A 464 8.71 -1.20 -27.27
N ILE A 465 8.28 -2.45 -27.12
CA ILE A 465 8.93 -3.61 -27.74
C ILE A 465 8.92 -3.49 -29.27
N LYS A 466 7.77 -3.16 -29.88
CA LYS A 466 7.69 -2.98 -31.34
C LYS A 466 8.61 -1.87 -31.83
N LYS A 467 8.62 -0.74 -31.13
CA LYS A 467 9.47 0.41 -31.44
C LYS A 467 10.95 0.03 -31.36
N ALA A 468 11.36 -0.66 -30.30
CA ALA A 468 12.72 -1.16 -30.13
C ALA A 468 13.17 -2.04 -31.30
N ILE A 469 12.31 -2.97 -31.75
CA ILE A 469 12.59 -3.85 -32.89
C ILE A 469 12.64 -3.08 -34.21
N SER A 470 11.73 -2.11 -34.44
CA SER A 470 11.67 -1.33 -35.69
C SER A 470 12.77 -0.26 -35.80
N ASP A 471 13.11 0.40 -34.70
CA ASP A 471 14.02 1.54 -34.66
C ASP A 471 15.48 1.11 -34.38
N ASN A 472 15.76 -0.20 -34.30
CA ASN A 472 17.11 -0.75 -34.13
C ASN A 472 17.79 -0.31 -32.82
N VAL A 473 17.06 -0.34 -31.70
CA VAL A 473 17.45 0.04 -30.31
C VAL A 473 18.77 0.81 -30.16
N ASP A 474 18.66 2.12 -29.92
CA ASP A 474 19.74 2.95 -29.36
C ASP A 474 19.39 3.49 -27.95
N ILE A 475 18.43 2.87 -27.25
CA ILE A 475 18.05 3.30 -25.90
C ILE A 475 19.06 2.71 -24.90
N GLU A 476 20.00 3.54 -24.49
CA GLU A 476 20.93 3.26 -23.41
C GLU A 476 20.35 3.74 -22.07
N ASP A 477 20.48 2.92 -21.02
CA ASP A 477 20.23 3.37 -19.65
C ASP A 477 21.32 4.36 -19.19
N LEU A 478 21.19 4.92 -17.98
CA LEU A 478 22.18 5.86 -17.44
C LEU A 478 23.60 5.25 -17.30
N SER A 479 23.73 3.93 -17.35
CA SER A 479 25.00 3.21 -17.30
C SER A 479 25.53 2.82 -18.69
N GLY A 480 24.82 3.20 -19.76
CA GLY A 480 25.18 2.84 -21.13
C GLY A 480 24.77 1.42 -21.53
N ARG A 481 23.83 0.76 -20.83
CA ARG A 481 23.34 -0.58 -21.21
C ARG A 481 22.14 -0.47 -22.15
N TYR A 482 22.03 -1.34 -23.15
CA TYR A 482 20.82 -1.41 -23.97
C TYR A 482 19.64 -1.90 -23.15
N ILE A 483 18.47 -1.26 -23.32
CA ILE A 483 17.21 -1.63 -22.69
C ILE A 483 16.08 -1.58 -23.73
N VAL A 484 15.01 -2.34 -23.52
CA VAL A 484 13.88 -2.39 -24.47
C VAL A 484 12.64 -1.70 -23.91
N CYS A 485 12.12 -2.16 -22.79
CA CYS A 485 10.94 -1.59 -22.14
C CYS A 485 11.00 -1.58 -20.62
N TYR A 486 12.20 -1.79 -20.04
CA TYR A 486 12.42 -1.74 -18.60
C TYR A 486 11.91 -0.43 -17.98
N ASN A 487 12.22 0.72 -18.58
CA ASN A 487 11.86 2.02 -18.04
C ASN A 487 10.34 2.21 -17.98
N GLU A 488 9.62 1.86 -19.04
CA GLU A 488 8.16 1.92 -19.08
C GLU A 488 7.54 0.96 -18.07
N LEU A 489 8.02 -0.28 -18.00
CA LEU A 489 7.55 -1.27 -17.04
C LEU A 489 7.73 -0.76 -15.60
N VAL A 490 8.91 -0.23 -15.28
CA VAL A 490 9.22 0.30 -13.95
C VAL A 490 8.38 1.53 -13.63
N TYR A 491 8.20 2.44 -14.58
CA TYR A 491 7.38 3.63 -14.42
C TYR A 491 5.94 3.26 -14.02
N TYR A 492 5.30 2.35 -14.78
CA TYR A 492 3.92 1.95 -14.48
C TYR A 492 3.81 1.16 -13.17
N ILE A 493 4.74 0.23 -12.90
CA ILE A 493 4.69 -0.52 -11.65
C ILE A 493 4.93 0.40 -10.44
N ASN A 494 5.84 1.38 -10.53
CA ASN A 494 6.04 2.37 -9.46
C ASN A 494 4.77 3.18 -9.20
N LEU A 495 4.08 3.65 -10.23
CA LEU A 495 2.81 4.37 -10.07
C LEU A 495 1.78 3.54 -9.30
N MET A 496 1.70 2.23 -9.56
CA MET A 496 0.78 1.35 -8.81
C MET A 496 1.16 1.22 -7.33
N PHE A 497 2.46 1.14 -7.03
CA PHE A 497 2.93 1.13 -5.65
C PHE A 497 2.69 2.46 -4.93
N GLU A 498 2.83 3.60 -5.62
CA GLU A 498 2.43 4.91 -5.08
C GLU A 498 0.93 4.95 -4.78
N LYS A 499 0.09 4.34 -5.63
CA LYS A 499 -1.36 4.26 -5.37
C LYS A 499 -1.69 3.39 -4.18
N ILE A 500 -1.02 2.25 -4.01
CA ILE A 500 -1.10 1.44 -2.78
C ILE A 500 -0.74 2.30 -1.56
N GLN A 501 0.37 3.03 -1.59
CA GLN A 501 0.79 3.86 -0.46
C GLN A 501 -0.18 5.00 -0.13
N SER A 502 -0.90 5.50 -1.14
CA SER A 502 -1.92 6.53 -0.95
C SER A 502 -3.28 5.99 -0.50
N CYS A 503 -3.48 4.67 -0.55
CA CYS A 503 -4.77 4.03 -0.32
C CYS A 503 -4.64 2.97 0.78
N ASP A 504 -5.18 3.25 1.96
CA ASP A 504 -5.15 2.34 3.11
C ASP A 504 -6.11 1.14 2.98
N CYS A 505 -6.53 0.77 1.76
CA CYS A 505 -7.47 -0.32 1.50
C CYS A 505 -6.72 -1.61 1.09
N ASN A 506 -6.92 -2.68 1.86
CA ASN A 506 -6.28 -3.97 1.62
C ASN A 506 -6.82 -4.64 0.35
N GLU A 507 -8.13 -4.62 0.11
CA GLU A 507 -8.78 -5.23 -1.04
C GLU A 507 -8.28 -4.61 -2.36
N PHE A 508 -8.12 -3.29 -2.37
CA PHE A 508 -7.50 -2.58 -3.49
C PHE A 508 -6.06 -3.05 -3.69
N SER A 509 -5.29 -3.06 -2.60
CA SER A 509 -3.88 -3.43 -2.65
C SER A 509 -3.64 -4.86 -3.13
N GLU A 510 -4.45 -5.83 -2.68
CA GLU A 510 -4.44 -7.21 -3.16
C GLU A 510 -4.60 -7.26 -4.68
N LYS A 511 -5.63 -6.57 -5.19
CA LYS A 511 -5.92 -6.54 -6.62
C LYS A 511 -4.79 -5.89 -7.42
N VAL A 512 -4.24 -4.78 -6.93
CA VAL A 512 -3.10 -4.12 -7.57
C VAL A 512 -1.88 -5.03 -7.64
N LEU A 513 -1.57 -5.76 -6.56
CA LEU A 513 -0.45 -6.71 -6.54
C LEU A 513 -0.66 -7.86 -7.53
N GLU A 514 -1.87 -8.41 -7.63
CA GLU A 514 -2.20 -9.38 -8.68
C GLU A 514 -1.96 -8.81 -10.09
N THR A 515 -2.37 -7.56 -10.34
CA THR A 515 -2.19 -6.90 -11.63
C THR A 515 -0.74 -6.61 -11.95
N ILE A 516 0.08 -6.21 -10.97
CA ILE A 516 1.53 -6.05 -11.16
C ILE A 516 2.15 -7.37 -11.60
N ARG A 517 1.76 -8.49 -10.96
CA ARG A 517 2.17 -9.82 -11.39
C ARG A 517 1.76 -10.07 -12.84
N GLU A 518 0.49 -9.85 -13.18
CA GLU A 518 -0.01 -10.05 -14.54
C GLU A 518 0.72 -9.19 -15.59
N ILE A 519 1.09 -7.94 -15.26
CA ILE A 519 1.88 -7.06 -16.14
C ILE A 519 3.26 -7.68 -16.44
N VAL A 520 3.93 -8.20 -15.41
CA VAL A 520 5.23 -8.89 -15.57
C VAL A 520 5.08 -10.15 -16.42
N PHE A 521 4.02 -10.93 -16.23
CA PHE A 521 3.71 -12.08 -17.09
C PHE A 521 3.38 -11.68 -18.52
N CYS A 522 2.73 -10.52 -18.74
CA CYS A 522 2.48 -9.99 -20.07
C CYS A 522 3.80 -9.68 -20.80
N TYR A 523 4.73 -9.00 -20.14
CA TYR A 523 6.09 -8.79 -20.65
C TYR A 523 6.78 -10.13 -20.98
N LYS A 524 6.74 -11.08 -20.03
CA LYS A 524 7.33 -12.41 -20.21
C LYS A 524 6.79 -13.11 -21.46
N ASN A 525 5.48 -13.21 -21.59
CA ASN A 525 4.84 -13.89 -22.72
C ASN A 525 5.14 -13.19 -24.04
N ALA A 526 5.15 -11.85 -24.07
CA ALA A 526 5.50 -11.08 -25.25
C ALA A 526 6.93 -11.41 -25.74
N VAL A 527 7.91 -11.42 -24.83
CA VAL A 527 9.30 -11.72 -25.17
C VAL A 527 9.48 -13.19 -25.56
N THR A 528 8.82 -14.13 -24.86
CA THR A 528 8.83 -15.55 -25.23
C THR A 528 8.28 -15.76 -26.64
N GLU A 529 7.12 -15.19 -26.97
CA GLU A 529 6.50 -15.32 -28.30
C GLU A 529 7.43 -14.77 -29.40
N ILE A 530 8.14 -13.67 -29.10
CA ILE A 530 9.11 -13.07 -29.99
C ILE A 530 10.31 -14.00 -30.24
N CYS A 531 10.83 -14.65 -29.19
CA CYS A 531 11.94 -15.61 -29.30
C CYS A 531 11.51 -16.88 -30.05
N GLU A 532 10.35 -17.44 -29.74
CA GLU A 532 9.87 -18.70 -30.32
C GLU A 532 9.49 -18.59 -31.81
N ARG A 533 9.02 -17.41 -32.25
CA ARG A 533 8.62 -17.18 -33.64
C ARG A 533 9.78 -16.92 -34.60
N ASN A 534 11.03 -16.94 -34.13
CA ASN A 534 12.24 -16.74 -34.93
C ASN A 534 12.17 -15.47 -35.81
N PHE A 535 11.70 -14.37 -35.24
CA PHE A 535 11.72 -13.08 -35.93
C PHE A 535 13.15 -12.61 -36.22
N LEU A 536 13.32 -11.79 -37.26
CA LEU A 536 14.57 -11.07 -37.48
C LEU A 536 14.65 -9.93 -36.46
N ILE A 537 15.31 -10.21 -35.34
CA ILE A 537 15.46 -9.25 -34.24
C ILE A 537 16.88 -8.71 -34.27
N PRO A 538 17.07 -7.39 -34.21
CA PRO A 538 18.40 -6.80 -34.06
C PRO A 538 19.10 -7.33 -32.82
N ILE A 539 20.38 -7.70 -32.93
CA ILE A 539 21.13 -8.27 -31.81
C ILE A 539 21.16 -7.32 -30.60
N LYS A 540 21.27 -6.01 -30.83
CA LYS A 540 21.14 -4.98 -29.78
C LYS A 540 19.83 -5.10 -28.97
N CYS A 541 18.72 -5.42 -29.63
CA CYS A 541 17.43 -5.60 -28.98
C CYS A 541 17.41 -6.87 -28.12
N ILE A 542 18.09 -7.94 -28.55
CA ILE A 542 18.24 -9.18 -27.76
C ILE A 542 19.06 -8.91 -26.50
N VAL A 543 20.15 -8.14 -26.62
CA VAL A 543 20.94 -7.64 -25.49
C VAL A 543 20.06 -6.80 -24.56
N GLY A 544 19.21 -5.94 -25.12
CA GLY A 544 18.24 -5.16 -24.35
C GLY A 544 17.27 -6.01 -23.54
N PHE A 545 16.67 -7.05 -24.13
CA PHE A 545 15.80 -7.98 -23.39
C PHE A 545 16.54 -8.69 -22.26
N CYS A 546 17.78 -9.08 -22.51
CA CYS A 546 18.63 -9.70 -21.52
C CYS A 546 18.88 -8.79 -20.31
N ASN A 547 19.22 -7.52 -20.56
CA ASN A 547 19.43 -6.53 -19.51
C ASN A 547 18.12 -6.22 -18.75
N ASP A 548 17.02 -6.01 -19.47
CA ASP A 548 15.69 -5.79 -18.89
C ASP A 548 15.35 -6.90 -17.88
N ILE A 549 15.58 -8.18 -18.22
CA ILE A 549 15.29 -9.31 -17.33
C ILE A 549 16.09 -9.24 -16.03
N VAL A 550 17.39 -8.96 -16.09
CA VAL A 550 18.22 -8.85 -14.88
C VAL A 550 17.74 -7.68 -14.02
N MET A 551 17.52 -6.52 -14.64
CA MET A 551 17.09 -5.31 -13.95
C MET A 551 15.69 -5.47 -13.35
N ILE A 552 14.78 -6.21 -14.00
CA ILE A 552 13.45 -6.55 -13.46
C ILE A 552 13.59 -7.41 -12.21
N ILE A 553 14.44 -8.45 -12.22
CA ILE A 553 14.65 -9.32 -11.05
C ILE A 553 15.15 -8.52 -9.85
N GLU A 554 16.12 -7.62 -10.07
CA GLU A 554 16.65 -6.74 -9.03
C GLU A 554 15.59 -5.77 -8.50
N LYS A 555 14.86 -5.14 -9.42
CA LYS A 555 13.82 -4.17 -9.07
C LYS A 555 12.65 -4.81 -8.35
N PHE A 556 12.28 -6.04 -8.72
CA PHE A 556 11.18 -6.77 -8.10
C PHE A 556 11.41 -7.07 -6.62
N LYS A 557 12.68 -7.27 -6.21
CA LYS A 557 13.05 -7.34 -4.78
C LYS A 557 12.87 -5.99 -4.09
N ALA A 558 13.36 -4.91 -4.68
CA ALA A 558 13.24 -3.56 -4.11
C ALA A 558 11.78 -3.13 -3.94
N TRP A 559 10.90 -3.47 -4.89
CA TRP A 559 9.47 -3.21 -4.79
C TRP A 559 8.81 -3.88 -3.59
N GLN A 560 9.20 -5.11 -3.27
CA GLN A 560 8.67 -5.77 -2.07
C GLN A 560 9.07 -5.03 -0.80
N ASP A 561 10.30 -4.50 -0.75
CA ASP A 561 10.77 -3.75 0.42
C ASP A 561 10.04 -2.42 0.59
N ILE A 562 9.69 -1.74 -0.50
CA ILE A 562 8.92 -0.49 -0.47
C ILE A 562 7.52 -0.70 0.15
N VAL A 563 6.86 -1.82 -0.18
CA VAL A 563 5.46 -2.07 0.21
C VAL A 563 5.32 -2.67 1.60
N LYS A 564 6.36 -3.32 2.12
CA LYS A 564 6.36 -3.91 3.49
C LYS A 564 6.05 -2.90 4.59
N TYR A 565 6.24 -1.60 4.35
CA TYR A 565 5.90 -0.55 5.31
C TYR A 565 4.41 -0.22 5.36
N THR A 566 3.66 -0.57 4.32
CA THR A 566 2.24 -0.22 4.17
C THR A 566 1.34 -1.45 4.26
N ILE A 567 1.78 -2.59 3.70
CA ILE A 567 0.99 -3.83 3.64
C ILE A 567 1.71 -4.94 4.41
N ASP A 568 0.93 -5.78 5.08
CA ASP A 568 1.41 -7.03 5.66
C ASP A 568 2.13 -7.93 4.63
N ALA A 569 3.26 -8.49 5.03
CA ALA A 569 4.09 -9.32 4.16
C ALA A 569 3.38 -10.58 3.64
N SER A 570 2.37 -11.10 4.35
CA SER A 570 1.61 -12.26 3.89
C SER A 570 0.76 -11.93 2.65
N ILE A 571 0.13 -10.76 2.61
CA ILE A 571 -0.67 -10.28 1.48
C ILE A 571 0.23 -10.08 0.25
N ILE A 572 1.40 -9.47 0.45
CA ILE A 572 2.40 -9.28 -0.61
C ILE A 572 2.81 -10.63 -1.21
N ASN A 573 3.23 -11.57 -0.36
CA ASN A 573 3.70 -12.88 -0.81
C ASN A 573 2.60 -13.71 -1.48
N HIS A 574 1.36 -13.62 -0.99
CA HIS A 574 0.22 -14.35 -1.54
C HIS A 574 -0.14 -13.86 -2.94
N ASN A 575 -0.27 -12.54 -3.12
CA ASN A 575 -0.79 -11.97 -4.36
C ASN A 575 0.29 -11.82 -5.45
N LEU A 576 1.49 -11.34 -5.11
CA LEU A 576 2.62 -11.28 -6.06
C LEU A 576 3.19 -12.65 -6.41
N LYS A 577 2.98 -13.66 -5.54
CA LYS A 577 3.59 -14.98 -5.63
C LYS A 577 5.08 -14.89 -5.94
N THR A 578 5.80 -14.11 -5.14
CA THR A 578 7.18 -13.69 -5.42
C THR A 578 8.09 -14.79 -5.95
N LYS A 579 8.08 -15.98 -5.34
CA LYS A 579 8.94 -17.09 -5.74
C LYS A 579 8.60 -17.63 -7.12
N GLU A 580 7.31 -17.81 -7.42
CA GLU A 580 6.82 -18.28 -8.71
C GLU A 580 7.14 -17.25 -9.80
N THR A 581 6.77 -15.99 -9.57
CA THR A 581 7.02 -14.89 -10.51
C THR A 581 8.51 -14.70 -10.79
N THR A 582 9.37 -14.77 -9.76
CA THR A 582 10.83 -14.67 -9.95
C THR A 582 11.37 -15.85 -10.78
N LEU A 583 10.91 -17.07 -10.49
CA LEU A 583 11.32 -18.27 -11.24
C LEU A 583 10.93 -18.17 -12.72
N GLU A 584 9.73 -17.66 -13.02
CA GLU A 584 9.26 -17.47 -14.39
C GLU A 584 10.07 -16.43 -15.17
N ILE A 585 10.51 -15.34 -14.51
CA ILE A 585 11.41 -14.35 -15.11
C ILE A 585 12.82 -14.94 -15.34
N VAL A 586 13.31 -15.78 -14.41
CA VAL A 586 14.59 -16.49 -14.58
C VAL A 586 14.52 -17.46 -15.77
N ASN A 587 13.41 -18.20 -15.91
CA ASN A 587 13.17 -19.09 -17.04
C ASN A 587 13.13 -18.31 -18.36
N LEU A 588 12.47 -17.15 -18.40
CA LEU A 588 12.53 -16.25 -19.55
C LEU A 588 13.97 -15.82 -19.85
N GLY A 589 14.76 -15.51 -18.82
CA GLY A 589 16.18 -15.20 -18.95
C GLY A 589 16.95 -16.29 -19.67
N LYS A 590 16.68 -17.56 -19.36
CA LYS A 590 17.25 -18.71 -20.09
C LYS A 590 16.82 -18.70 -21.57
N THR A 591 15.52 -18.59 -21.85
CA THR A 591 15.00 -18.55 -23.22
C THR A 591 15.63 -17.45 -24.07
N VAL A 592 15.75 -16.23 -23.53
CA VAL A 592 16.35 -15.10 -24.26
C VAL A 592 17.85 -15.30 -24.48
N LYS A 593 18.58 -15.85 -23.50
CA LYS A 593 20.01 -16.16 -23.64
C LYS A 593 20.26 -17.24 -24.70
N ASP A 594 19.45 -18.30 -24.70
CA ASP A 594 19.54 -19.35 -25.71
C ASP A 594 19.22 -18.79 -27.10
N PHE A 595 18.19 -17.94 -27.21
CA PHE A 595 17.86 -17.21 -28.44
C PHE A 595 18.98 -16.27 -28.89
N PHE A 596 19.69 -15.62 -27.96
CA PHE A 596 20.84 -14.76 -28.26
C PHE A 596 22.00 -15.58 -28.84
N ALA A 597 22.38 -16.68 -28.20
CA ALA A 597 23.42 -17.58 -28.71
C ALA A 597 23.06 -18.11 -30.10
N LEU A 598 21.80 -18.54 -30.30
CA LEU A 598 21.31 -18.99 -31.61
C LEU A 598 21.30 -17.89 -32.67
N SER A 599 21.00 -16.64 -32.29
CA SER A 599 21.02 -15.50 -33.21
C SER A 599 22.44 -15.17 -33.68
N LEU A 600 23.43 -15.25 -32.78
CA LEU A 600 24.84 -15.08 -33.10
C LEU A 600 25.35 -16.21 -33.99
N LEU A 601 25.00 -17.46 -33.69
CA LEU A 601 25.29 -18.59 -34.59
C LEU A 601 24.62 -18.42 -35.94
N GLY A 602 23.43 -17.81 -35.97
CA GLY A 602 22.72 -17.46 -37.20
C GLY A 602 23.51 -16.57 -38.15
N LEU A 603 24.51 -15.82 -37.66
CA LEU A 603 25.44 -15.04 -38.48
C LEU A 603 26.43 -15.91 -39.24
N ILE A 604 26.71 -17.12 -38.74
CA ILE A 604 27.68 -18.05 -39.31
C ILE A 604 27.06 -19.39 -39.74
N ASN A 605 25.74 -19.54 -39.59
CA ASN A 605 25.06 -20.78 -39.90
C ASN A 605 25.20 -21.15 -41.38
N GLU A 606 25.27 -20.16 -42.27
CA GLU A 606 25.57 -20.37 -43.69
C GLU A 606 26.95 -21.01 -43.90
N ALA A 607 27.94 -20.67 -43.07
CA ALA A 607 29.27 -21.29 -43.15
C ALA A 607 29.27 -22.75 -42.67
N PHE A 608 28.40 -23.11 -41.71
CA PHE A 608 28.22 -24.49 -41.28
C PHE A 608 27.42 -25.34 -42.29
N GLU A 609 26.74 -24.71 -43.24
CA GLU A 609 26.08 -25.41 -44.35
C GLU A 609 27.06 -25.72 -45.50
N LEU A 610 28.22 -25.07 -45.53
CA LEU A 610 29.27 -25.36 -46.52
C LEU A 610 29.90 -26.74 -46.29
N PRO A 611 30.40 -27.37 -47.35
CA PRO A 611 31.34 -28.49 -47.25
C PRO A 611 32.45 -28.17 -46.24
N PHE A 612 32.82 -29.14 -45.38
CA PHE A 612 33.80 -28.91 -44.30
C PHE A 612 35.14 -28.34 -44.83
N ASN A 613 35.54 -28.72 -46.04
CA ASN A 613 36.74 -28.22 -46.69
C ASN A 613 36.71 -26.74 -47.11
N GLU A 614 35.52 -26.14 -47.20
CA GLU A 614 35.28 -24.74 -47.56
C GLU A 614 34.97 -23.87 -46.33
N MET A 615 34.83 -24.50 -45.15
CA MET A 615 34.56 -23.82 -43.90
C MET A 615 35.84 -23.17 -43.36
N HIS A 616 35.98 -21.86 -43.58
CA HIS A 616 37.12 -21.06 -43.11
C HIS A 616 36.88 -20.46 -41.71
N MET A 617 36.90 -21.30 -40.67
CA MET A 617 36.61 -20.85 -39.29
C MET A 617 37.59 -19.80 -38.76
N ASP A 618 38.82 -19.78 -39.27
CA ASP A 618 39.84 -18.77 -39.01
C ASP A 618 39.42 -17.35 -39.41
N LYS A 619 38.53 -17.22 -40.39
CA LYS A 619 37.98 -15.92 -40.85
C LYS A 619 36.61 -15.62 -40.23
N ILE A 620 35.79 -16.65 -40.07
CA ILE A 620 34.39 -16.53 -39.69
C ILE A 620 34.24 -16.31 -38.17
N PHE A 621 34.94 -17.09 -37.35
CA PHE A 621 34.78 -17.02 -35.90
C PHE A 621 35.27 -15.69 -35.29
N PRO A 622 36.38 -15.08 -35.73
CA PRO A 622 36.79 -13.76 -35.23
C PRO A 622 35.77 -12.66 -35.47
N GLN A 623 34.92 -12.75 -36.51
CA GLN A 623 33.85 -11.79 -36.74
C GLN A 623 32.78 -11.87 -35.66
N ILE A 624 32.39 -13.09 -35.22
CA ILE A 624 31.47 -13.25 -34.08
C ILE A 624 32.10 -12.71 -32.81
N VAL A 625 33.38 -13.02 -32.57
CA VAL A 625 34.10 -12.55 -31.40
C VAL A 625 34.11 -11.02 -31.38
N TYR A 626 34.41 -10.38 -32.51
CA TYR A 626 34.37 -8.93 -32.63
C TYR A 626 32.97 -8.36 -32.35
N GLU A 627 31.91 -8.98 -32.89
CA GLU A 627 30.54 -8.55 -32.67
C GLU A 627 30.18 -8.65 -31.16
N LEU A 628 30.50 -9.78 -30.52
CA LEU A 628 30.28 -9.98 -29.09
C LEU A 628 31.07 -9.03 -28.21
N ASP A 629 32.36 -8.84 -28.51
CA ASP A 629 33.23 -7.89 -27.81
C ASP A 629 32.66 -6.46 -27.92
N SER A 630 32.09 -6.10 -29.07
CA SER A 630 31.45 -4.79 -29.28
C SER A 630 30.19 -4.59 -28.43
N LEU A 631 29.48 -5.68 -28.12
CA LEU A 631 28.24 -5.68 -27.33
C LEU A 631 28.48 -5.82 -25.83
N GLU A 632 29.65 -6.30 -25.42
CA GLU A 632 29.98 -6.55 -24.02
C GLU A 632 29.84 -5.30 -23.15
N LYS A 633 30.25 -4.12 -23.65
CA LYS A 633 30.09 -2.85 -22.93
C LYS A 633 28.62 -2.45 -22.69
N TYR A 634 27.71 -2.96 -23.52
CA TYR A 634 26.28 -2.68 -23.47
C TYR A 634 25.48 -3.76 -22.73
N THR A 635 26.14 -4.84 -22.28
CA THR A 635 25.51 -6.03 -21.73
C THR A 635 25.90 -6.23 -20.26
N GLU A 636 24.97 -6.73 -19.45
CA GLU A 636 25.27 -7.10 -18.07
C GLU A 636 26.35 -8.19 -17.99
N LYS A 637 27.38 -7.98 -17.16
CA LYS A 637 28.59 -8.85 -17.11
C LYS A 637 28.28 -10.33 -16.81
N LYS A 638 27.32 -10.59 -15.93
CA LYS A 638 26.91 -11.97 -15.60
C LYS A 638 26.23 -12.65 -16.80
N LEU A 639 25.53 -11.86 -17.61
CA LEU A 639 24.79 -12.36 -18.75
C LEU A 639 25.69 -12.62 -19.95
N ILE A 640 26.63 -11.71 -20.26
CA ILE A 640 27.56 -11.90 -21.38
C ILE A 640 28.40 -13.17 -21.18
N LYS A 641 28.80 -13.49 -19.94
CA LYS A 641 29.50 -14.74 -19.62
C LYS A 641 28.66 -15.98 -19.95
N TYR A 642 27.36 -15.95 -19.71
CA TYR A 642 26.47 -17.06 -20.09
C TYR A 642 26.34 -17.18 -21.61
N VAL A 643 26.19 -16.06 -22.31
CA VAL A 643 26.07 -16.04 -23.78
C VAL A 643 27.33 -16.60 -24.43
N TRP A 644 28.50 -16.21 -23.93
CA TRP A 644 29.79 -16.77 -24.36
C TRP A 644 29.86 -18.28 -24.15
N PHE A 645 29.34 -18.78 -23.04
CA PHE A 645 29.34 -20.20 -22.73
C PHE A 645 28.39 -20.97 -23.66
N GLY A 646 27.15 -20.49 -23.84
CA GLY A 646 26.21 -21.08 -24.79
C GLY A 646 26.71 -21.03 -26.24
N LEU A 647 27.44 -19.97 -26.62
CA LEU A 647 28.11 -19.91 -27.91
C LEU A 647 29.21 -20.98 -28.03
N MET A 648 30.02 -21.18 -26.98
CA MET A 648 31.06 -22.22 -26.94
C MET A 648 30.48 -23.61 -27.19
N GLU A 649 29.50 -24.01 -26.39
CA GLU A 649 28.82 -25.31 -26.52
C GLU A 649 28.24 -25.50 -27.93
N ALA A 650 27.57 -24.46 -28.43
CA ALA A 650 26.88 -24.55 -29.70
C ALA A 650 27.82 -24.53 -30.92
N VAL A 651 28.95 -23.81 -30.85
CA VAL A 651 30.00 -23.84 -31.87
C VAL A 651 30.64 -25.22 -31.91
N VAL A 652 31.02 -25.79 -30.77
CA VAL A 652 31.60 -27.14 -30.70
C VAL A 652 30.63 -28.16 -31.30
N LYS A 653 29.37 -28.13 -30.86
CA LYS A 653 28.35 -29.06 -31.34
C LYS A 653 28.09 -28.93 -32.85
N LYS A 654 27.95 -27.70 -33.36
CA LYS A 654 27.71 -27.45 -34.79
C LYS A 654 28.91 -27.85 -35.63
N TYR A 655 30.11 -27.48 -35.20
CA TYR A 655 31.35 -27.79 -35.90
C TYR A 655 31.55 -29.31 -36.01
N VAL A 656 31.35 -30.05 -34.92
CA VAL A 656 31.39 -31.52 -34.94
C VAL A 656 30.30 -32.11 -35.82
N PHE A 657 29.07 -31.59 -35.76
CA PHE A 657 27.98 -32.06 -36.61
C PHE A 657 28.30 -31.88 -38.11
N CYS A 658 28.94 -30.77 -38.50
CA CYS A 658 29.38 -30.55 -39.87
C CYS A 658 30.41 -31.61 -40.32
N VAL A 659 31.30 -32.06 -39.44
CA VAL A 659 32.22 -33.17 -39.71
C VAL A 659 31.46 -34.46 -40.01
N PHE A 660 30.37 -34.73 -39.26
CA PHE A 660 29.59 -35.96 -39.42
C PHE A 660 28.69 -35.96 -40.67
N VAL A 661 28.14 -34.81 -41.05
CA VAL A 661 27.18 -34.70 -42.17
C VAL A 661 27.86 -34.60 -43.53
N ASN A 662 29.01 -33.95 -43.64
CA ASN A 662 29.67 -33.67 -44.93
C ASN A 662 30.51 -34.85 -45.46
N LYS A 663 29.84 -35.99 -45.70
CA LYS A 663 30.53 -37.23 -46.08
C LYS A 663 31.32 -37.15 -47.38
N LYS A 664 30.68 -36.59 -48.42
CA LYS A 664 31.26 -36.51 -49.78
C LYS A 664 32.41 -35.52 -49.89
N ALA A 665 32.36 -34.43 -49.12
CA ALA A 665 33.37 -33.39 -49.16
C ALA A 665 34.74 -33.88 -48.65
N MET A 666 34.72 -34.78 -47.67
CA MET A 666 35.93 -35.30 -47.04
C MET A 666 36.60 -36.44 -47.81
N GLU A 667 35.90 -37.12 -48.74
CA GLU A 667 36.48 -38.19 -49.57
C GLU A 667 37.69 -37.73 -50.40
N THR A 668 37.82 -36.42 -50.63
CA THR A 668 38.90 -35.81 -51.41
C THR A 668 40.13 -35.40 -50.60
N LYS A 669 40.07 -35.45 -49.25
CA LYS A 669 41.15 -34.99 -48.37
C LYS A 669 41.78 -36.15 -47.59
N SER A 670 43.08 -36.06 -47.31
CA SER A 670 43.75 -37.01 -46.42
C SER A 670 43.24 -36.82 -44.98
N VAL A 671 43.12 -37.92 -44.22
CA VAL A 671 42.76 -37.84 -42.79
C VAL A 671 43.75 -36.99 -42.01
N LEU A 672 45.02 -36.97 -42.42
CA LEU A 672 46.03 -36.09 -41.84
C LEU A 672 45.63 -34.60 -41.94
N LEU A 673 45.17 -34.16 -43.12
CA LEU A 673 44.73 -32.78 -43.30
C LEU A 673 43.47 -32.49 -42.46
N LEU A 674 42.56 -33.46 -42.33
CA LEU A 674 41.38 -33.33 -41.47
C LEU A 674 41.77 -33.18 -40.00
N THR A 675 42.64 -34.04 -39.46
CA THR A 675 43.04 -33.98 -38.05
C THR A 675 43.85 -32.73 -37.74
N GLU A 676 44.73 -32.29 -38.64
CA GLU A 676 45.43 -31.00 -38.53
C GLU A 676 44.44 -29.81 -38.54
N THR A 677 43.42 -29.84 -39.40
CA THR A 677 42.37 -28.80 -39.44
C THR A 677 41.59 -28.76 -38.13
N LEU A 678 41.12 -29.92 -37.63
CA LEU A 678 40.37 -30.01 -36.37
C LEU A 678 41.19 -29.53 -35.17
N LYS A 679 42.49 -29.86 -35.10
CA LYS A 679 43.41 -29.38 -34.06
C LYS A 679 43.61 -27.86 -34.17
N SER A 680 43.90 -27.35 -35.36
CA SER A 680 44.12 -25.93 -35.61
C SER A 680 42.89 -25.09 -35.25
N ASP A 681 41.70 -25.50 -35.70
CA ASP A 681 40.45 -24.80 -35.37
C ASP A 681 40.11 -24.93 -33.88
N GLY A 682 40.31 -26.12 -33.29
CA GLY A 682 40.15 -26.35 -31.85
C GLY A 682 41.03 -25.43 -31.00
N ASP A 683 42.31 -25.34 -31.33
CA ASP A 683 43.27 -24.47 -30.64
C ASP A 683 42.92 -22.99 -30.82
N MET A 684 42.43 -22.61 -32.01
CA MET A 684 41.92 -21.26 -32.29
C MET A 684 40.71 -20.93 -31.43
N PHE A 685 39.71 -21.82 -31.34
CA PHE A 685 38.56 -21.61 -30.45
C PHE A 685 38.99 -21.50 -28.99
N LYS A 686 39.82 -22.43 -28.51
CA LYS A 686 40.37 -22.41 -27.14
C LYS A 686 41.05 -21.08 -26.83
N LYS A 687 41.87 -20.55 -27.74
CA LYS A 687 42.55 -19.25 -27.57
C LYS A 687 41.56 -18.10 -27.32
N TYR A 688 40.41 -18.10 -27.97
CA TYR A 688 39.38 -17.07 -27.75
C TYR A 688 38.63 -17.30 -26.44
N PHE A 689 38.22 -18.54 -26.14
CA PHE A 689 37.45 -18.84 -24.92
C PHE A 689 38.27 -18.77 -23.63
N TYR A 690 39.57 -19.10 -23.65
CA TYR A 690 40.47 -18.92 -22.50
C TYR A 690 40.63 -17.47 -22.04
N ARG A 691 40.32 -16.48 -22.90
CA ARG A 691 40.30 -15.07 -22.47
C ARG A 691 39.13 -14.78 -21.52
N ARG A 692 38.10 -15.64 -21.51
CA ARG A 692 36.82 -15.40 -20.82
C ARG A 692 36.49 -16.42 -19.74
N PHE A 693 37.03 -17.63 -19.86
CA PHE A 693 36.76 -18.75 -18.96
C PHE A 693 38.03 -19.40 -18.46
N ASP A 694 37.90 -20.12 -17.35
CA ASP A 694 38.98 -20.92 -16.80
C ASP A 694 39.39 -22.02 -17.78
N LYS A 695 40.70 -22.27 -17.83
CA LYS A 695 41.30 -23.22 -18.77
C LYS A 695 40.63 -24.60 -18.72
N GLU A 696 40.33 -25.08 -17.51
CA GLU A 696 39.68 -26.37 -17.29
C GLU A 696 38.27 -26.45 -17.90
N VAL A 697 37.46 -25.40 -17.77
CA VAL A 697 36.10 -25.35 -18.34
C VAL A 697 36.15 -25.44 -19.86
N VAL A 698 37.06 -24.66 -20.47
CA VAL A 698 37.24 -24.67 -21.93
C VAL A 698 37.83 -26.00 -22.40
N ASP A 699 38.82 -26.55 -21.69
CA ASP A 699 39.41 -27.84 -22.05
C ASP A 699 38.39 -28.97 -22.00
N ASN A 700 37.52 -28.98 -20.99
CA ASN A 700 36.44 -29.96 -20.85
C ASN A 700 35.42 -29.85 -21.99
N GLU A 701 35.00 -28.64 -22.36
CA GLU A 701 34.01 -28.45 -23.43
C GLU A 701 34.55 -28.88 -24.81
N PHE A 702 35.79 -28.50 -25.09
CA PHE A 702 36.46 -28.86 -26.35
C PHE A 702 36.97 -30.30 -26.38
N GLN A 703 37.00 -31.02 -25.25
CA GLN A 703 37.47 -32.41 -25.20
C GLN A 703 36.74 -33.29 -26.22
N SER A 704 35.44 -33.04 -26.41
CA SER A 704 34.61 -33.73 -27.39
C SER A 704 35.16 -33.64 -28.83
N LEU A 705 35.76 -32.51 -29.21
CA LEU A 705 36.42 -32.32 -30.50
C LEU A 705 37.73 -33.10 -30.58
N TYR A 706 38.55 -33.06 -29.53
CA TYR A 706 39.84 -33.77 -29.50
C TYR A 706 39.68 -35.28 -29.39
N ASP A 707 38.59 -35.78 -28.81
CA ASP A 707 38.27 -37.21 -28.82
C ASP A 707 38.06 -37.72 -30.26
N ILE A 708 37.45 -36.92 -31.15
CA ILE A 708 37.29 -37.26 -32.57
C ILE A 708 38.65 -37.32 -33.26
N VAL A 709 39.52 -36.36 -32.95
CA VAL A 709 40.90 -36.34 -33.45
C VAL A 709 41.66 -37.59 -32.96
N GLU A 710 41.56 -37.94 -31.69
CA GLU A 710 42.15 -39.16 -31.12
C GLU A 710 41.60 -40.42 -31.83
N PHE A 711 40.30 -40.46 -32.12
CA PHE A 711 39.69 -41.56 -32.87
C PHE A 711 40.26 -41.69 -34.28
N LEU A 712 40.40 -40.59 -35.01
CA LEU A 712 40.96 -40.57 -36.36
C LEU A 712 42.44 -40.96 -36.39
N GLU A 713 43.22 -40.60 -35.37
CA GLU A 713 44.66 -40.88 -35.28
C GLU A 713 44.99 -42.22 -34.59
N SER A 714 44.00 -42.88 -33.96
CA SER A 714 44.22 -44.10 -33.19
C SER A 714 44.80 -45.25 -34.02
N LEU A 715 45.73 -46.04 -33.50
CA LEU A 715 46.12 -47.30 -34.18
C LEU A 715 44.93 -48.28 -34.20
N PRO A 716 44.85 -49.23 -35.16
CA PRO A 716 43.76 -50.21 -35.22
C PRO A 716 43.47 -50.94 -33.90
N ILE A 717 44.51 -51.22 -33.11
CA ILE A 717 44.38 -51.87 -31.79
C ILE A 717 43.76 -50.98 -30.71
N ASN A 718 43.84 -49.66 -30.86
CA ASN A 718 43.37 -48.66 -29.89
C ASN A 718 42.03 -48.01 -30.28
N VAL A 719 41.50 -48.29 -31.47
CA VAL A 719 40.28 -47.65 -32.00
C VAL A 719 39.05 -47.90 -31.13
N SER A 720 39.00 -49.02 -30.41
CA SER A 720 37.92 -49.34 -29.47
C SER A 720 37.87 -48.35 -28.30
N GLY A 721 39.00 -48.08 -27.65
CA GLY A 721 39.11 -47.13 -26.54
C GLY A 721 38.80 -45.69 -26.98
N ALA A 722 39.28 -45.28 -28.16
CA ALA A 722 38.95 -43.98 -28.72
C ALA A 722 37.46 -43.87 -29.08
N CYS A 723 36.86 -44.92 -29.62
CA CYS A 723 35.42 -44.99 -29.91
C CYS A 723 34.58 -44.80 -28.64
N GLU A 724 34.97 -45.41 -27.52
CA GLU A 724 34.29 -45.25 -26.24
C GLU A 724 34.32 -43.81 -25.75
N LYS A 725 35.46 -43.11 -25.91
CA LYS A 725 35.60 -41.69 -25.53
C LYS A 725 34.65 -40.81 -26.34
N VAL A 726 34.69 -40.91 -27.67
CA VAL A 726 33.79 -40.15 -28.56
C VAL A 726 32.32 -40.46 -28.26
N LYS A 727 31.98 -41.73 -27.99
CA LYS A 727 30.61 -42.12 -27.65
C LYS A 727 30.15 -41.53 -26.30
N LYS A 728 31.05 -41.40 -25.32
CA LYS A 728 30.77 -40.78 -24.02
C LYS A 728 30.55 -39.27 -24.16
N THR A 729 31.34 -38.58 -24.99
CA THR A 729 31.24 -37.12 -25.16
C THR A 729 30.09 -36.70 -26.08
N HIS A 730 29.81 -37.44 -27.17
CA HIS A 730 28.79 -37.06 -28.16
C HIS A 730 27.44 -37.79 -28.03
N GLY A 731 27.35 -38.78 -27.13
CA GLY A 731 26.09 -39.46 -26.84
C GLY A 731 25.45 -40.09 -28.08
N GLN A 732 24.21 -39.73 -28.40
CA GLN A 732 23.46 -40.34 -29.50
C GLN A 732 23.90 -39.86 -30.89
N ASP A 733 24.53 -38.69 -30.98
CA ASP A 733 24.94 -38.08 -32.26
C ASP A 733 26.10 -38.84 -32.92
N PHE A 734 26.84 -39.65 -32.15
CA PHE A 734 27.87 -40.56 -32.66
C PHE A 734 27.35 -42.00 -32.77
N ASP A 735 26.88 -42.38 -33.96
CA ASP A 735 26.34 -43.70 -34.26
C ASP A 735 27.31 -44.58 -35.06
N PHE A 736 26.92 -45.84 -35.32
CA PHE A 736 27.77 -46.77 -36.09
C PHE A 736 28.00 -46.28 -37.52
N SER A 737 27.02 -45.61 -38.13
CA SER A 737 27.14 -45.04 -39.48
C SER A 737 28.22 -43.96 -39.53
N THR A 738 28.27 -43.10 -38.53
CA THR A 738 29.24 -42.02 -38.37
C THR A 738 30.62 -42.60 -38.10
N ALA A 739 30.74 -43.53 -37.14
CA ALA A 739 32.02 -44.14 -36.78
C ALA A 739 32.62 -44.96 -37.94
N LYS A 740 31.80 -45.76 -38.64
CA LYS A 740 32.21 -46.50 -39.85
C LYS A 740 32.73 -45.54 -40.91
N TYR A 741 32.00 -44.46 -41.17
CA TYR A 741 32.38 -43.47 -42.15
C TYR A 741 33.74 -42.79 -41.82
N LEU A 742 33.96 -42.40 -40.56
CA LEU A 742 35.25 -41.84 -40.14
C LEU A 742 36.42 -42.83 -40.30
N ILE A 743 36.19 -44.13 -40.12
CA ILE A 743 37.21 -45.18 -40.41
C ILE A 743 37.45 -45.31 -41.91
N GLU A 744 36.42 -45.20 -42.74
CA GLU A 744 36.55 -45.30 -44.19
C GLU A 744 37.43 -44.18 -44.78
N LEU A 745 37.40 -42.99 -44.17
CA LEU A 745 38.27 -41.86 -44.55
C LEU A 745 39.76 -42.15 -44.36
N ARG A 746 40.14 -43.07 -43.46
CA ARG A 746 41.54 -43.35 -43.10
C ARG A 746 42.32 -43.98 -44.23
N SER A 747 43.09 -43.19 -44.96
CA SER A 747 43.93 -43.65 -46.07
C SER A 747 45.16 -44.44 -45.60
N ASP A 748 45.54 -44.30 -44.33
CA ASP A 748 46.64 -45.03 -43.69
C ASP A 748 46.30 -46.50 -43.40
N LEU A 749 45.00 -46.83 -43.37
CA LEU A 749 44.54 -48.20 -43.12
C LEU A 749 44.28 -48.94 -44.43
N ASP A 750 44.77 -50.17 -44.52
CA ASP A 750 44.39 -51.06 -45.61
C ASP A 750 42.94 -51.57 -45.46
N LYS A 751 42.43 -52.25 -46.49
CA LYS A 751 41.03 -52.76 -46.49
C LYS A 751 40.76 -53.75 -45.35
N THR A 752 41.75 -54.55 -44.97
CA THR A 752 41.62 -55.55 -43.89
C THR A 752 41.63 -54.88 -42.52
N GLU A 753 42.48 -53.88 -42.32
CA GLU A 753 42.54 -53.08 -41.10
C GLU A 753 41.26 -52.25 -40.91
N LYS A 754 40.73 -51.63 -41.98
CA LYS A 754 39.44 -50.93 -41.95
C LYS A 754 38.30 -51.83 -41.48
N ASN A 755 38.18 -53.02 -42.07
CA ASN A 755 37.15 -54.00 -41.67
C ASN A 755 37.31 -54.43 -40.21
N THR A 756 38.56 -54.58 -39.76
CA THR A 756 38.88 -54.92 -38.37
C THR A 756 38.42 -53.80 -37.42
N CYS A 757 38.78 -52.56 -37.72
CA CYS A 757 38.35 -51.38 -36.94
C CYS A 757 36.83 -51.23 -36.92
N ILE A 758 36.16 -51.39 -38.07
CA ILE A 758 34.70 -51.31 -38.19
C ILE A 758 34.02 -52.34 -37.28
N ASN A 759 34.52 -53.58 -37.26
CA ASN A 759 33.98 -54.63 -36.40
C ASN A 759 34.21 -54.33 -34.90
N LEU A 760 35.40 -53.84 -34.53
CA LEU A 760 35.70 -53.44 -33.16
C LEU A 760 34.76 -52.33 -32.69
N VAL A 761 34.59 -51.28 -33.49
CA VAL A 761 33.71 -50.16 -33.20
C VAL A 761 32.24 -50.57 -33.14
N LYS A 762 31.80 -51.48 -34.03
CA LYS A 762 30.45 -52.04 -33.98
C LYS A 762 30.18 -52.71 -32.62
N ASN A 763 31.11 -53.56 -32.18
CA ASN A 763 31.00 -54.26 -30.91
C ASN A 763 30.97 -53.28 -29.73
N VAL A 764 31.84 -52.25 -29.72
CA VAL A 764 31.85 -51.22 -28.67
C VAL A 764 30.52 -50.48 -28.60
N LEU A 765 30.00 -50.01 -29.73
CA LEU A 765 28.75 -49.25 -29.77
C LEU A 765 27.52 -50.12 -29.40
N GLU A 766 27.50 -51.40 -29.79
CA GLU A 766 26.46 -52.36 -29.38
C GLU A 766 26.52 -52.64 -27.87
N ASN A 767 27.71 -52.82 -27.31
CA ASN A 767 27.94 -53.00 -25.88
C ASN A 767 27.53 -51.76 -25.06
N MET A 768 27.82 -50.56 -25.55
CA MET A 768 27.39 -49.32 -24.88
C MET A 768 25.88 -49.11 -24.98
N LYS A 769 25.25 -49.50 -26.11
CA LYS A 769 23.79 -49.41 -26.29
C LYS A 769 23.05 -50.35 -25.34
N SER A 770 23.59 -51.55 -25.06
CA SER A 770 23.03 -52.46 -24.06
C SER A 770 23.24 -51.95 -22.63
N ALA A 771 24.41 -51.40 -22.30
CA ALA A 771 24.68 -50.80 -20.99
C ALA A 771 23.84 -49.53 -20.69
N THR A 772 23.53 -48.73 -21.73
CA THR A 772 22.74 -47.50 -21.55
C THR A 772 21.26 -47.81 -21.31
N LYS A 773 20.74 -48.91 -21.90
CA LYS A 773 19.36 -49.38 -21.65
C LYS A 773 19.12 -49.81 -20.20
N SER A 774 20.13 -50.34 -19.50
CA SER A 774 20.00 -50.67 -18.07
C SER A 774 20.20 -49.48 -17.14
N SER A 775 20.83 -48.40 -17.61
CA SER A 775 21.13 -47.19 -16.82
C SER A 775 19.99 -46.15 -16.86
N PHE A 776 19.20 -46.09 -17.93
CA PHE A 776 18.19 -45.04 -18.14
C PHE A 776 16.96 -45.14 -17.20
N GLU A 777 16.78 -46.26 -16.49
CA GLU A 777 15.75 -46.39 -15.45
C GLU A 777 16.16 -45.78 -14.09
N SER A 778 17.41 -45.29 -13.95
CA SER A 778 17.93 -44.82 -12.65
C SER A 778 18.45 -43.37 -12.59
N LYS A 779 18.45 -42.62 -13.71
CA LYS A 779 19.12 -41.30 -13.77
C LYS A 779 18.32 -40.25 -14.56
N ASN A 780 17.24 -39.76 -13.97
CA ASN A 780 16.58 -38.50 -14.38
C ASN A 780 16.94 -37.30 -13.48
N GLU A 781 17.98 -37.39 -12.63
CA GLU A 781 18.45 -36.29 -11.77
C GLU A 781 19.95 -36.00 -11.93
N ILE A 782 20.42 -35.70 -13.16
CA ILE A 782 21.70 -34.99 -13.31
C ILE A 782 21.40 -33.51 -13.52
N LEU A 783 21.48 -32.82 -12.38
CA LEU A 783 21.46 -31.38 -12.20
C LEU A 783 22.49 -30.68 -13.10
N PHE A 784 22.05 -29.62 -13.78
CA PHE A 784 22.92 -28.55 -14.28
C PHE A 784 23.61 -27.87 -13.09
N SER A 785 24.90 -28.13 -12.88
CA SER A 785 25.75 -27.39 -11.96
C SER A 785 26.52 -26.29 -12.71
N GLY A 786 25.79 -25.25 -13.10
CA GLY A 786 26.34 -23.96 -13.50
C GLY A 786 25.71 -22.89 -12.62
N THR A 787 26.38 -22.59 -11.50
CA THR A 787 26.07 -21.56 -10.48
C THR A 787 25.18 -20.39 -10.94
N SER A 788 23.98 -20.29 -10.36
CA SER A 788 23.36 -19.07 -9.77
C SER A 788 21.88 -19.30 -9.38
N VAL A 789 21.63 -20.24 -8.46
CA VAL A 789 20.47 -20.17 -7.53
C VAL A 789 20.94 -20.20 -6.06
N GLU A 790 22.24 -20.38 -5.83
CA GLU A 790 22.83 -20.45 -4.48
C GLU A 790 22.99 -19.06 -3.82
N ASP A 791 23.08 -17.97 -4.59
CA ASP A 791 23.08 -16.59 -4.06
C ASP A 791 21.75 -16.18 -3.38
N LEU A 792 20.70 -17.01 -3.45
CA LEU A 792 19.43 -16.82 -2.73
C LEU A 792 19.27 -17.71 -1.49
N LYS A 793 20.25 -18.57 -1.19
CA LYS A 793 20.20 -19.48 -0.03
C LYS A 793 21.26 -19.21 1.04
N GLU A 794 22.28 -18.40 0.77
CA GLU A 794 23.27 -18.00 1.78
C GLU A 794 22.83 -16.78 2.61
N GLU A 795 21.83 -16.96 3.47
CA GLU A 795 21.66 -16.09 4.65
C GLU A 795 21.07 -16.84 5.84
N LYS A 796 21.58 -18.05 6.12
CA LYS A 796 21.42 -18.69 7.43
C LYS A 796 22.72 -19.40 7.82
N VAL A 797 23.15 -19.13 9.05
CA VAL A 797 24.27 -19.73 9.80
C VAL A 797 25.62 -18.98 9.72
N LYS A 798 25.72 -17.92 10.53
CA LYS A 798 26.76 -17.79 11.58
C LYS A 798 26.43 -16.64 12.53
N LYS A 799 25.70 -16.94 13.61
CA LYS A 799 25.83 -16.21 14.89
C LYS A 799 25.22 -17.04 16.01
N THR A 800 26.06 -17.88 16.60
CA THR A 800 25.83 -18.52 17.90
C THR A 800 26.38 -17.58 18.98
N LEU A 801 25.54 -17.35 19.99
CA LEU A 801 25.83 -16.89 21.36
C LEU A 801 26.66 -15.60 21.55
N GLU A 802 26.00 -14.55 22.04
CA GLU A 802 26.27 -14.02 23.39
C GLU A 802 25.25 -12.94 23.81
N ARG A 803 24.84 -13.03 25.09
CA ARG A 803 24.25 -11.97 25.96
C ARG A 803 22.82 -11.52 25.67
N LYS A 804 22.03 -11.09 26.66
CA LYS A 804 21.90 -11.24 28.12
C LYS A 804 20.59 -10.49 28.41
N ASP A 805 19.84 -10.97 29.39
CA ASP A 805 18.69 -10.36 30.05
C ASP A 805 18.40 -8.86 29.76
N SER A 806 17.20 -8.59 29.24
CA SER A 806 16.45 -7.40 29.65
C SER A 806 14.94 -7.61 29.46
N PHE A 807 14.28 -7.84 30.58
CA PHE A 807 12.83 -7.80 30.76
C PHE A 807 12.24 -6.47 30.28
N LEU A 808 11.26 -6.53 29.38
CA LEU A 808 10.26 -5.48 29.18
C LEU A 808 8.88 -6.14 29.21
N LYS A 809 8.19 -5.90 30.33
CA LYS A 809 6.82 -6.35 30.60
C LYS A 809 5.88 -5.71 29.57
N VAL A 810 5.51 -6.48 28.55
CA VAL A 810 4.30 -6.20 27.75
C VAL A 810 3.12 -6.75 28.55
N THR A 811 2.17 -5.87 28.84
CA THR A 811 0.91 -6.19 29.51
C THR A 811 0.17 -7.27 28.73
N LYS A 812 -0.07 -8.39 29.41
CA LYS A 812 -0.80 -9.57 28.90
C LYS A 812 -2.14 -9.16 28.28
N ALA A 813 -2.31 -9.44 26.99
CA ALA A 813 -3.63 -9.82 26.48
C ALA A 813 -4.08 -11.04 27.29
N GLU A 814 -5.33 -11.03 27.77
CA GLU A 814 -5.89 -12.11 28.58
C GLU A 814 -5.58 -13.47 27.93
N ASP A 815 -4.83 -14.31 28.65
CA ASP A 815 -4.48 -15.66 28.24
C ASP A 815 -5.80 -16.42 27.97
N PHE A 816 -6.13 -16.62 26.69
CA PHE A 816 -7.23 -17.51 26.32
C PHE A 816 -6.94 -18.87 26.96
N GLU A 817 -7.81 -19.31 27.88
CA GLU A 817 -7.75 -20.66 28.42
C GLU A 817 -7.92 -21.65 27.26
N ASN A 818 -6.80 -22.18 26.79
CA ASN A 818 -6.74 -23.21 25.76
C ASN A 818 -7.38 -24.49 26.30
N VAL A 819 -8.68 -24.66 26.10
CA VAL A 819 -9.36 -25.91 26.45
C VAL A 819 -8.86 -27.03 25.55
N LYS A 820 -8.30 -28.07 26.19
CA LYS A 820 -7.76 -29.26 25.58
C LYS A 820 -8.18 -30.49 26.37
N GLY A 821 -8.50 -31.59 25.70
CA GLY A 821 -9.00 -32.81 26.35
C GLY A 821 -9.47 -33.86 25.36
N TYR A 822 -9.76 -35.06 25.85
CA TYR A 822 -10.28 -36.14 25.03
C TYR A 822 -11.80 -36.08 24.90
N LEU A 823 -12.30 -36.32 23.69
CA LEU A 823 -13.71 -36.54 23.40
C LEU A 823 -13.87 -37.75 22.48
N GLN A 824 -14.98 -38.45 22.60
CA GLN A 824 -15.36 -39.48 21.65
C GLN A 824 -16.06 -38.84 20.45
N LYS A 825 -15.49 -39.04 19.26
CA LYS A 825 -16.03 -38.55 17.98
C LYS A 825 -16.66 -39.70 17.21
N LYS A 826 -17.90 -39.53 16.76
CA LYS A 826 -18.56 -40.54 15.91
C LYS A 826 -17.94 -40.58 14.50
N SER A 827 -17.65 -41.78 13.99
CA SER A 827 -17.16 -41.97 12.62
C SER A 827 -18.25 -41.62 11.58
N ARG A 828 -17.82 -41.23 10.37
CA ARG A 828 -18.70 -41.03 9.19
C ARG A 828 -19.12 -42.35 8.55
N SER A 829 -18.39 -43.45 8.78
CA SER A 829 -18.69 -44.77 8.20
C SER A 829 -20.05 -45.31 8.66
N LYS A 830 -20.74 -46.10 7.82
CA LYS A 830 -22.03 -46.76 8.13
C LYS A 830 -22.00 -47.59 9.43
N ILE A 831 -20.81 -48.02 9.85
CA ILE A 831 -20.59 -48.68 11.14
C ILE A 831 -20.43 -47.58 12.22
N LEU A 832 -21.38 -47.55 13.15
CA LEU A 832 -21.57 -46.54 14.23
C LEU A 832 -20.47 -46.56 15.32
N LYS A 833 -19.19 -46.70 14.96
CA LYS A 833 -18.08 -46.70 15.92
C LYS A 833 -17.75 -45.29 16.40
N TRP A 834 -17.56 -45.16 17.70
CA TRP A 834 -17.05 -43.96 18.36
C TRP A 834 -15.54 -44.09 18.51
N HIS A 835 -14.80 -43.02 18.21
CA HIS A 835 -13.36 -42.98 18.34
C HIS A 835 -12.95 -41.90 19.31
N GLU A 836 -12.16 -42.25 20.32
CA GLU A 836 -11.51 -41.26 21.17
C GLU A 836 -10.49 -40.44 20.35
N ARG A 837 -10.56 -39.12 20.49
CA ARG A 837 -9.69 -38.15 19.83
C ARG A 837 -9.34 -37.05 20.83
N PHE A 838 -8.15 -36.49 20.69
CA PHE A 838 -7.72 -35.37 21.52
C PHE A 838 -8.12 -34.06 20.83
N PHE A 839 -8.91 -33.21 21.47
CA PHE A 839 -9.37 -31.93 20.95
C PHE A 839 -8.62 -30.78 21.62
N SER A 840 -8.44 -29.68 20.89
CA SER A 840 -7.85 -28.44 21.41
C SER A 840 -8.45 -27.24 20.67
N ILE A 841 -8.84 -26.20 21.41
CA ILE A 841 -9.21 -24.90 20.84
C ILE A 841 -7.97 -24.00 20.86
N LYS A 842 -7.60 -23.46 19.69
CA LYS A 842 -6.50 -22.49 19.53
C LYS A 842 -6.84 -21.57 18.35
N ASN A 843 -6.49 -20.29 18.42
CA ASN A 843 -6.61 -19.33 17.31
C ASN A 843 -7.98 -19.38 16.60
N ASN A 844 -9.06 -19.26 17.38
CA ASN A 844 -10.45 -19.35 16.91
C ASN A 844 -10.80 -20.63 16.12
N ARG A 845 -10.07 -21.73 16.34
CA ARG A 845 -10.28 -23.01 15.65
C ARG A 845 -10.32 -24.18 16.61
N LEU A 846 -11.24 -25.13 16.36
CA LEU A 846 -11.31 -26.42 17.03
C LEU A 846 -10.50 -27.46 16.25
N TYR A 847 -9.38 -27.90 16.80
CA TYR A 847 -8.53 -28.94 16.25
C TYR A 847 -8.82 -30.28 16.92
N TRP A 848 -8.68 -31.39 16.17
CA TRP A 848 -8.59 -32.71 16.78
C TRP A 848 -7.48 -33.58 16.19
N TYR A 849 -6.89 -34.38 17.06
CA TYR A 849 -5.70 -35.17 16.84
C TYR A 849 -6.01 -36.65 17.08
N LYS A 850 -5.17 -37.54 16.54
CA LYS A 850 -5.28 -38.98 16.83
C LYS A 850 -5.09 -39.24 18.32
N ASN A 851 -4.14 -38.55 18.95
CA ASN A 851 -3.86 -38.51 20.37
C ASN A 851 -3.13 -37.20 20.73
N HIS A 852 -2.94 -36.92 22.03
CA HIS A 852 -2.26 -35.70 22.49
C HIS A 852 -0.79 -35.56 22.07
N LYS A 853 -0.15 -36.62 21.58
CA LYS A 853 1.25 -36.63 21.12
C LYS A 853 1.39 -36.37 19.62
N SER A 854 0.28 -36.31 18.88
CA SER A 854 0.31 -36.10 17.44
C SER A 854 0.68 -34.65 17.10
N LEU A 855 1.72 -34.44 16.30
CA LEU A 855 2.18 -33.10 15.91
C LEU A 855 1.22 -32.41 14.92
N GLN A 856 0.54 -33.19 14.09
CA GLN A 856 -0.40 -32.68 13.09
C GLN A 856 -1.86 -33.01 13.47
N PRO A 857 -2.79 -32.04 13.35
CA PRO A 857 -4.21 -32.30 13.53
C PRO A 857 -4.74 -33.17 12.40
N ILE A 858 -5.69 -34.05 12.71
CA ILE A 858 -6.43 -34.81 11.69
C ILE A 858 -7.29 -33.86 10.86
N SER A 859 -7.90 -32.85 11.52
CA SER A 859 -8.71 -31.82 10.88
C SER A 859 -8.98 -30.71 11.89
N SER A 860 -9.44 -29.56 11.39
CA SER A 860 -9.84 -28.40 12.18
C SER A 860 -11.17 -27.81 11.67
N ILE A 861 -11.83 -27.01 12.50
CA ILE A 861 -13.03 -26.23 12.17
C ILE A 861 -12.86 -24.81 12.70
N ASN A 862 -13.24 -23.80 11.92
CA ASN A 862 -13.32 -22.42 12.40
C ASN A 862 -14.51 -22.27 13.35
N LEU A 863 -14.31 -21.61 14.49
CA LEU A 863 -15.37 -21.47 15.47
C LEU A 863 -16.53 -20.58 14.98
N ASP A 864 -16.27 -19.70 14.01
CA ASP A 864 -17.28 -18.82 13.41
C ASP A 864 -18.27 -19.58 12.52
N ASP A 865 -17.86 -20.75 11.98
CA ASP A 865 -18.56 -21.48 10.93
C ASP A 865 -19.47 -22.61 11.44
N PHE A 866 -19.66 -22.77 12.76
CA PHE A 866 -20.43 -23.89 13.30
C PHE A 866 -21.58 -23.48 14.23
N ILE A 867 -22.61 -24.33 14.23
CA ILE A 867 -23.76 -24.25 15.12
C ILE A 867 -23.64 -25.38 16.16
N LEU A 868 -23.70 -25.01 17.44
CA LEU A 868 -23.65 -25.95 18.56
C LEU A 868 -25.06 -26.45 18.89
N ASP A 869 -25.31 -27.75 18.69
CA ASP A 869 -26.57 -28.39 19.06
C ASP A 869 -26.36 -29.35 20.23
N TYR A 870 -26.91 -28.99 21.39
CA TYR A 870 -26.83 -29.76 22.63
C TYR A 870 -28.22 -30.19 23.15
N LYS A 871 -29.28 -30.04 22.35
CA LYS A 871 -30.68 -30.30 22.76
C LYS A 871 -31.09 -31.78 22.74
N GLY A 872 -30.16 -32.70 22.50
CA GLY A 872 -30.44 -34.14 22.50
C GLY A 872 -30.55 -34.73 23.92
N GLY A 873 -31.52 -35.60 24.17
CA GLY A 873 -31.77 -36.27 25.47
C GLY A 873 -30.67 -37.20 26.00
N LYS A 874 -29.46 -37.18 25.43
CA LYS A 874 -28.30 -37.94 25.92
C LYS A 874 -27.36 -37.01 26.68
N ILE A 875 -27.30 -37.21 27.99
CA ILE A 875 -26.65 -36.33 28.98
C ILE A 875 -25.21 -35.93 28.56
N MET A 876 -24.41 -36.84 27.98
CA MET A 876 -22.99 -36.59 27.66
C MET A 876 -22.69 -36.17 26.21
N ARG A 877 -23.70 -35.98 25.36
CA ARG A 877 -23.50 -35.75 23.91
C ARG A 877 -23.83 -34.33 23.48
N PHE A 878 -23.10 -33.86 22.48
CA PHE A 878 -23.37 -32.60 21.78
C PHE A 878 -22.90 -32.70 20.32
N ASN A 879 -23.49 -31.89 19.45
CA ASN A 879 -23.22 -31.85 18.03
C ASN A 879 -22.59 -30.50 17.66
N VAL A 880 -21.59 -30.56 16.79
CA VAL A 880 -20.97 -29.40 16.14
C VAL A 880 -21.36 -29.49 14.66
N THR A 881 -22.30 -28.65 14.23
CA THR A 881 -22.81 -28.63 12.85
C THR A 881 -22.07 -27.57 12.05
N VAL A 882 -21.35 -27.99 11.02
CA VAL A 882 -20.74 -27.12 10.00
C VAL A 882 -21.47 -27.34 8.66
N PRO A 883 -21.37 -26.41 7.68
CA PRO A 883 -22.14 -26.49 6.42
C PRO A 883 -22.08 -27.86 5.73
N GLU A 884 -20.93 -28.54 5.77
CA GLU A 884 -20.72 -29.81 5.09
C GLU A 884 -21.03 -31.06 5.94
N ARG A 885 -21.16 -30.95 7.26
CA ARG A 885 -21.31 -32.11 8.16
C ARG A 885 -21.72 -31.78 9.58
N VAL A 886 -22.38 -32.74 10.22
CA VAL A 886 -22.57 -32.78 11.67
C VAL A 886 -21.51 -33.66 12.32
N ILE A 887 -20.70 -33.08 13.21
CA ILE A 887 -19.77 -33.81 14.06
C ILE A 887 -20.44 -34.11 15.40
N LYS A 888 -20.73 -35.39 15.64
CA LYS A 888 -21.29 -35.85 16.92
C LYS A 888 -20.15 -36.15 17.90
N LEU A 889 -20.14 -35.43 19.02
CA LEU A 889 -19.17 -35.54 20.09
C LEU A 889 -19.82 -36.07 21.37
N GLN A 890 -19.05 -36.82 22.14
CA GLN A 890 -19.45 -37.34 23.44
C GLN A 890 -18.31 -37.08 24.43
N ALA A 891 -18.63 -36.39 25.53
CA ALA A 891 -17.71 -36.18 26.64
C ALA A 891 -17.67 -37.42 27.55
N ASN A 892 -16.60 -37.54 28.34
CA ASN A 892 -16.45 -38.62 29.30
C ASN A 892 -17.29 -38.38 30.56
N THR A 893 -17.47 -37.12 30.94
CA THR A 893 -18.25 -36.69 32.11
C THR A 893 -19.20 -35.52 31.76
N THR A 894 -20.18 -35.25 32.63
CA THR A 894 -21.10 -34.11 32.49
C THR A 894 -20.36 -32.80 32.65
N GLU A 895 -19.41 -32.76 33.58
CA GLU A 895 -18.54 -31.62 33.81
C GLU A 895 -17.67 -31.32 32.58
N ASP A 896 -17.07 -32.34 31.97
CA ASP A 896 -16.33 -32.17 30.71
C ASP A 896 -17.22 -31.63 29.59
N LYS A 897 -18.46 -32.12 29.49
CA LYS A 897 -19.43 -31.59 28.51
C LYS A 897 -19.67 -30.11 28.74
N GLU A 898 -20.01 -29.69 29.96
CA GLU A 898 -20.26 -28.27 30.27
C GLU A 898 -19.01 -27.40 30.04
N LYS A 899 -17.83 -27.90 30.41
CA LYS A 899 -16.55 -27.25 30.12
C LYS A 899 -16.35 -27.00 28.62
N TRP A 900 -16.61 -28.01 27.78
CA TRP A 900 -16.53 -27.88 26.32
C TRP A 900 -17.63 -26.97 25.75
N LEU A 901 -18.87 -27.06 26.26
CA LEU A 901 -19.95 -26.19 25.83
C LEU A 901 -19.63 -24.73 26.15
N ASN A 902 -19.13 -24.42 27.34
CA ASN A 902 -18.77 -23.05 27.73
C ASN A 902 -17.62 -22.50 26.88
N ALA A 903 -16.62 -23.33 26.57
CA ALA A 903 -15.52 -22.94 25.69
C ALA A 903 -15.97 -22.68 24.24
N LEU A 904 -16.99 -23.41 23.77
CA LEU A 904 -17.54 -23.29 22.42
C LEU A 904 -18.69 -22.27 22.31
N LYS A 905 -19.31 -21.86 23.43
CA LYS A 905 -20.45 -20.92 23.51
C LYS A 905 -20.05 -19.47 23.71
N LYS A 906 -18.75 -19.13 23.69
CA LYS A 906 -18.30 -17.75 23.99
C LYS A 906 -19.18 -16.73 23.25
N PRO A 907 -19.63 -15.67 23.94
CA PRO A 907 -20.48 -14.68 23.31
C PRO A 907 -19.70 -14.18 22.10
N LYS A 908 -20.29 -14.35 20.91
CA LYS A 908 -20.00 -13.44 19.81
C LYS A 908 -20.05 -12.06 20.46
N SER A 909 -18.97 -11.28 20.35
CA SER A 909 -19.00 -9.88 20.76
C SER A 909 -20.35 -9.31 20.36
N THR A 910 -21.01 -8.61 21.27
CA THR A 910 -22.30 -7.96 21.03
C THR A 910 -22.10 -6.86 20.00
N GLU A 911 -21.78 -7.26 18.77
CA GLU A 911 -21.98 -6.49 17.58
C GLU A 911 -23.47 -6.27 17.49
N ILE A 912 -23.85 -5.01 17.42
CA ILE A 912 -25.16 -4.61 16.95
C ILE A 912 -25.18 -5.03 15.47
N SER A 913 -25.36 -6.32 15.20
CA SER A 913 -25.58 -6.79 13.84
C SER A 913 -26.98 -6.33 13.46
N VAL A 914 -27.10 -5.12 12.94
CA VAL A 914 -28.28 -4.69 12.21
C VAL A 914 -28.33 -5.59 10.98
N SER A 915 -29.06 -6.70 11.05
CA SER A 915 -29.25 -7.59 9.92
C SER A 915 -30.15 -6.88 8.90
N LEU A 916 -29.54 -6.02 8.09
CA LEU A 916 -30.16 -5.33 6.95
C LEU A 916 -30.51 -6.38 5.88
N TYR A 917 -31.77 -6.81 5.89
CA TYR A 917 -32.55 -7.51 4.85
C TYR A 917 -31.84 -8.49 3.88
N LYS A 918 -32.38 -9.71 3.84
CA LYS A 918 -32.07 -10.84 2.95
C LYS A 918 -32.65 -10.77 1.53
N GLU A 919 -33.18 -9.65 1.08
CA GLU A 919 -33.89 -9.59 -0.20
C GLU A 919 -33.19 -8.64 -1.17
N THR A 920 -32.31 -9.20 -2.00
CA THR A 920 -32.05 -8.79 -3.39
C THR A 920 -31.08 -9.81 -4.01
N SER A 921 -31.51 -10.50 -5.06
CA SER A 921 -30.73 -11.50 -5.78
C SER A 921 -29.47 -10.88 -6.37
N ALA A 922 -28.31 -11.40 -5.97
CA ALA A 922 -27.00 -10.97 -6.44
C ALA A 922 -26.75 -11.25 -7.95
N GLU A 923 -27.64 -11.98 -8.60
CA GLU A 923 -27.43 -12.59 -9.91
C GLU A 923 -27.25 -11.59 -11.07
N SER A 924 -27.89 -10.40 -11.02
CA SER A 924 -27.81 -9.45 -12.14
C SER A 924 -26.48 -8.68 -12.24
N ILE A 925 -25.69 -8.60 -11.16
CA ILE A 925 -24.41 -7.88 -11.19
C ILE A 925 -23.30 -8.83 -11.66
N TYR A 926 -23.38 -10.13 -11.34
CA TYR A 926 -22.37 -11.13 -11.71
C TYR A 926 -22.32 -11.45 -13.21
N GLU A 927 -23.43 -11.31 -13.96
CA GLU A 927 -23.42 -11.54 -15.42
C GLU A 927 -22.57 -10.52 -16.18
N ASP A 928 -22.57 -9.24 -15.76
CA ASP A 928 -21.70 -8.21 -16.34
C ASP A 928 -20.20 -8.49 -16.04
N PHE A 929 -19.89 -9.14 -14.91
CA PHE A 929 -18.52 -9.53 -14.53
C PHE A 929 -17.94 -10.67 -15.37
N ASN A 930 -18.76 -11.64 -15.77
CA ASN A 930 -18.29 -12.71 -16.66
C ASN A 930 -17.90 -12.18 -18.04
N ASN A 931 -18.50 -11.06 -18.48
CA ASN A 931 -18.12 -10.39 -19.71
C ASN A 931 -16.77 -9.66 -19.61
N LEU A 932 -16.33 -9.21 -18.43
CA LEU A 932 -15.04 -8.54 -18.21
C LEU A 932 -13.82 -9.46 -18.40
N SER A 933 -13.96 -10.77 -18.15
CA SER A 933 -12.93 -11.78 -18.45
C SER A 933 -12.59 -11.82 -19.96
N SER A 934 -13.56 -11.51 -20.83
CA SER A 934 -13.35 -11.49 -22.28
C SER A 934 -12.38 -10.39 -22.74
N THR A 935 -12.25 -9.30 -21.98
CA THR A 935 -11.37 -8.16 -22.30
C THR A 935 -9.89 -8.57 -22.27
N LYS A 936 -9.49 -9.40 -21.29
CA LYS A 936 -8.12 -9.96 -21.23
C LYS A 936 -7.77 -10.78 -22.46
N ASN A 937 -8.71 -11.63 -22.91
CA ASN A 937 -8.54 -12.42 -24.13
C ASN A 937 -8.47 -11.54 -25.38
N ASN A 938 -9.20 -10.42 -25.41
CA ASN A 938 -9.14 -9.46 -26.50
C ASN A 938 -7.80 -8.71 -26.56
N LEU A 939 -7.19 -8.38 -25.41
CA LEU A 939 -5.84 -7.82 -25.40
C LEU A 939 -4.78 -8.79 -25.91
N MET A 940 -4.86 -10.07 -25.55
CA MET A 940 -3.95 -11.06 -26.13
C MET A 940 -4.11 -11.17 -27.65
N LYS A 941 -5.31 -10.95 -28.20
CA LYS A 941 -5.50 -10.85 -29.66
C LYS A 941 -4.87 -9.58 -30.25
N VAL A 942 -5.00 -8.44 -29.58
CA VAL A 942 -4.35 -7.18 -30.02
C VAL A 942 -2.83 -7.29 -29.96
N ALA A 943 -2.30 -7.88 -28.89
CA ALA A 943 -0.88 -8.21 -28.73
C ALA A 943 -0.38 -9.10 -29.86
N ASN A 944 -1.08 -10.22 -30.10
CA ASN A 944 -0.77 -11.12 -31.21
C ASN A 944 -0.77 -10.38 -32.55
N LYS A 945 -1.76 -9.50 -32.79
CA LYS A 945 -1.82 -8.69 -34.01
C LYS A 945 -0.59 -7.79 -34.15
N ILE A 946 -0.22 -7.09 -33.08
CA ILE A 946 0.98 -6.22 -33.05
C ILE A 946 2.25 -7.04 -33.31
N ILE A 947 2.38 -8.23 -32.71
CA ILE A 947 3.52 -9.13 -32.90
C ILE A 947 3.56 -9.68 -34.33
N THR A 948 2.41 -10.00 -34.94
CA THR A 948 2.36 -10.49 -36.33
C THR A 948 2.78 -9.46 -37.37
N GLU A 949 2.82 -8.17 -37.01
CA GLU A 949 3.35 -7.10 -37.87
C GLU A 949 4.89 -7.07 -37.90
N ILE A 950 5.58 -7.84 -37.06
CA ILE A 950 7.04 -7.96 -37.05
C ILE A 950 7.50 -8.85 -38.23
N PRO A 951 8.49 -8.42 -39.05
CA PRO A 951 8.97 -9.21 -40.19
C PRO A 951 9.52 -10.59 -39.78
N LYS A 952 9.02 -11.66 -40.40
CA LYS A 952 9.57 -13.02 -40.26
C LYS A 952 10.83 -13.18 -41.12
N ARG A 953 11.80 -13.97 -40.65
CA ARG A 953 12.95 -14.39 -41.47
C ARG A 953 12.44 -15.15 -42.70
N LYS A 954 12.75 -14.65 -43.91
CA LYS A 954 12.53 -15.43 -45.14
C LYS A 954 13.58 -16.54 -45.16
N ASN A 955 13.18 -17.80 -45.30
CA ASN A 955 14.14 -18.88 -45.55
C ASN A 955 14.96 -18.50 -46.80
N PRO A 956 16.30 -18.67 -46.78
CA PRO A 956 17.11 -18.41 -47.96
C PRO A 956 16.57 -19.29 -49.10
N LYS A 957 16.08 -18.64 -50.18
CA LYS A 957 15.78 -19.36 -51.41
C LYS A 957 17.13 -19.81 -51.95
N THR A 958 17.27 -21.11 -52.21
CA THR A 958 18.40 -21.70 -52.94
C THR A 958 18.73 -20.82 -54.14
N PHE A 959 19.90 -20.18 -54.10
CA PHE A 959 20.45 -19.40 -55.20
C PHE A 959 20.79 -20.37 -56.33
N ASN A 960 19.99 -20.36 -57.40
CA ASN A 960 20.47 -20.87 -58.69
C ASN A 960 21.30 -19.76 -59.33
N GLU A 961 22.58 -20.05 -59.52
CA GLU A 961 23.55 -19.16 -60.14
C GLU A 961 23.15 -18.82 -61.58
N THR A 962 22.91 -17.53 -61.84
CA THR A 962 23.23 -16.94 -63.13
C THR A 962 24.08 -15.70 -62.88
N SER A 963 25.35 -15.81 -63.27
CA SER A 963 26.38 -14.78 -63.21
C SER A 963 25.98 -13.51 -63.97
N PRO A 964 26.39 -12.33 -63.47
CA PRO A 964 26.78 -11.24 -64.37
C PRO A 964 28.20 -10.72 -64.10
N ASN A 965 28.88 -10.43 -65.21
CA ASN A 965 30.21 -9.82 -65.32
C ASN A 965 30.34 -8.47 -64.59
N PRO A 966 31.58 -8.06 -64.24
CA PRO A 966 31.85 -6.79 -63.59
C PRO A 966 32.10 -5.68 -64.61
N THR A 967 31.49 -4.51 -64.40
CA THR A 967 31.93 -3.27 -65.05
C THR A 967 31.91 -2.09 -64.06
N GLN A 968 33.12 -1.63 -63.76
CA GLN A 968 33.64 -0.29 -63.51
C GLN A 968 32.75 0.83 -62.91
N GLU A 969 33.24 1.32 -61.78
CA GLU A 969 33.43 2.71 -61.33
C GLU A 969 32.68 3.85 -62.06
N THR A 970 31.94 4.63 -61.27
CA THR A 970 32.01 6.10 -61.39
C THR A 970 31.67 6.80 -60.07
N ILE A 971 32.59 7.70 -59.69
CA ILE A 971 32.52 8.72 -58.64
C ILE A 971 31.47 9.78 -59.02
N ILE A 972 30.72 10.36 -58.05
CA ILE A 972 30.39 11.82 -57.95
C ILE A 972 29.57 12.15 -56.67
N ASN A 973 30.18 13.03 -55.87
CA ASN A 973 29.72 14.12 -55.01
C ASN A 973 28.41 14.12 -54.17
N ASN A 974 28.68 14.36 -52.88
CA ASN A 974 27.98 15.15 -51.88
C ASN A 974 27.05 16.28 -52.37
N GLN A 975 25.87 16.40 -51.75
CA GLN A 975 25.35 17.64 -51.13
C GLN A 975 24.24 17.35 -50.11
N PRO A 976 24.11 18.14 -49.02
CA PRO A 976 23.14 17.91 -47.94
C PRO A 976 21.82 18.63 -48.20
N LYS A 977 20.69 17.92 -48.17
CA LYS A 977 19.36 18.54 -48.15
C LYS A 977 18.83 18.61 -46.72
N ASN A 978 18.88 19.82 -46.17
CA ASN A 978 18.01 20.27 -45.08
C ASN A 978 16.54 20.17 -45.54
N GLN A 979 15.77 19.28 -44.93
CA GLN A 979 14.31 19.32 -44.96
C GLN A 979 13.76 19.23 -43.53
N THR A 980 13.51 20.39 -42.93
CA THR A 980 12.59 20.54 -41.80
C THR A 980 11.17 20.16 -42.22
N ARG A 981 10.73 18.95 -41.87
CA ARG A 981 9.31 18.56 -41.92
C ARG A 981 8.64 18.88 -40.59
N LYS A 982 7.81 19.93 -40.58
CA LYS A 982 6.76 20.13 -39.58
C LYS A 982 5.73 19.01 -39.75
N PHE A 983 5.60 18.12 -38.76
CA PHE A 983 4.47 17.21 -38.65
C PHE A 983 3.33 17.90 -37.90
N THR A 984 2.28 18.26 -38.62
CA THR A 984 0.98 18.62 -38.05
C THR A 984 0.23 17.34 -37.68
N LEU A 985 -0.04 17.16 -36.38
CA LEU A 985 -0.97 16.16 -35.85
C LEU A 985 -2.36 16.42 -36.43
N LYS A 986 -2.75 15.68 -37.45
CA LYS A 986 -4.15 15.35 -37.75
C LYS A 986 -4.17 14.18 -38.71
N THR A 987 -5.05 13.22 -38.40
CA THR A 987 -5.43 12.05 -39.22
C THR A 987 -4.63 10.76 -38.97
N PHE A 988 -4.92 10.06 -37.87
CA PHE A 988 -4.87 8.60 -37.82
C PHE A 988 -5.89 8.08 -36.79
N CYS A 989 -7.16 8.00 -37.19
CA CYS A 989 -8.24 7.42 -36.38
C CYS A 989 -9.30 6.75 -37.26
N LYS A 990 -8.90 5.66 -37.95
CA LYS A 990 -9.79 4.84 -38.80
C LYS A 990 -9.63 3.33 -38.56
N CYS A 991 -9.30 2.90 -37.34
CA CYS A 991 -9.25 1.48 -36.97
C CYS A 991 -10.35 1.05 -35.98
N PHE A 992 -11.38 1.87 -35.76
CA PHE A 992 -12.48 1.59 -34.82
C PHE A 992 -13.89 1.55 -35.46
N ASP A 993 -14.00 1.30 -36.77
CA ASP A 993 -15.31 1.22 -37.44
C ASP A 993 -16.02 -0.15 -37.30
N PHE A 994 -15.49 -1.11 -36.53
CA PHE A 994 -16.13 -2.43 -36.33
C PHE A 994 -17.21 -2.48 -35.22
N LEU A 995 -17.52 -1.35 -34.55
CA LEU A 995 -18.53 -1.28 -33.48
C LEU A 995 -19.68 -0.30 -33.78
N LYS A 996 -20.08 -0.12 -35.03
CA LYS A 996 -21.33 0.58 -35.39
C LYS A 996 -22.47 -0.42 -35.63
N LYS A 997 -23.45 -0.36 -34.71
CA LYS A 997 -24.78 -0.99 -34.66
C LYS A 997 -25.43 -1.36 -36.01
N PRO A 998 -26.32 -2.36 -36.04
CA PRO A 998 -27.59 -2.22 -36.76
C PRO A 998 -28.68 -1.69 -35.81
N LYS A 999 -29.29 -0.56 -36.18
CA LYS A 999 -30.63 -0.17 -35.74
C LYS A 999 -31.61 -0.69 -36.78
N THR A 1000 -32.64 -1.42 -36.36
CA THR A 1000 -33.98 -1.40 -36.99
C THR A 1000 -35.05 -1.50 -35.92
N GLN A 1001 -36.15 -0.80 -36.19
CA GLN A 1001 -37.16 -0.28 -35.27
C GLN A 1001 -38.30 -1.27 -34.90
N ASN A 1002 -38.71 -1.20 -33.62
CA ASN A 1002 -40.10 -1.15 -33.09
C ASN A 1002 -41.04 -2.39 -33.16
N PRO A 1003 -42.15 -2.42 -32.39
CA PRO A 1003 -42.40 -1.92 -31.01
C PRO A 1003 -43.15 -2.96 -30.13
N SER A 1004 -43.58 -2.55 -28.92
CA SER A 1004 -44.50 -3.24 -27.98
C SER A 1004 -43.96 -4.45 -27.22
N TYR A 1005 -43.77 -4.31 -25.91
CA TYR A 1005 -44.71 -4.77 -24.90
C TYR A 1005 -44.29 -4.21 -23.53
N GLU A 1006 -45.26 -3.61 -22.86
CA GLU A 1006 -45.23 -3.21 -21.45
C GLU A 1006 -45.53 -4.44 -20.56
N PRO A 1007 -45.51 -4.31 -19.22
CA PRO A 1007 -44.52 -4.90 -18.33
C PRO A 1007 -44.97 -6.25 -17.70
N LEU A 1008 -44.00 -7.05 -17.25
CA LEU A 1008 -44.28 -8.13 -16.29
C LEU A 1008 -43.59 -7.84 -14.95
N ILE A 1009 -44.46 -7.72 -13.97
CA ILE A 1009 -44.28 -7.58 -12.54
C ILE A 1009 -43.84 -8.95 -11.95
N ILE A 1010 -43.24 -8.92 -10.75
CA ILE A 1010 -43.09 -9.99 -9.73
C ILE A 1010 -41.81 -10.85 -9.91
N ASN A 1011 -40.89 -11.03 -8.95
CA ASN A 1011 -40.80 -10.74 -7.51
C ASN A 1011 -39.34 -10.44 -7.15
#